data_AF-A0A0E0KKD8-F1
#
_entry.id   AF-A0A0E0KKD8-F1
#
_cell.length_a   1.000
_cell.length_b   1.000
_cell.length_c   1.000
_cell.angle_alpha   90.00
_cell.angle_beta   90.00
_cell.angle_gamma   90.00
#
_symmetry.space_group_name_H-M   'P 1'
#
loop_
_entity.id
_entity.type
_entity.pdbx_description
1 polymer ?
#
loop_
_entity_poly.entity_id
_entity_poly.type
_entity_poly.pdbx_seq_one_letter_code
_entity_poly.pdbx_strand_id
1 'polypeptide(L)'
;MSSAKSSRSRPAGHSGVLPVNATASGGDGGVPLADKLKIFKTDNFDPDAYVQSKCHAMNEKEIRHLCSYLQDLKKASSEEMRRSVYANYAAFIRTSKEISDLEGELLSVRNLLSTQSALIHGLSEGVQIDSLTTGSEGSAEEGTDEDQEPSEIQNWCTDFPEMLDVLLAERRVDEALDALDKAERVVADEKHKQTLTTADILALKRAISDNRLKLANQLAEAACQSSTRGVELRASASALKRLGDGPRAHSLLLSAHNQRLQCNMQTIHPSSTSHSAAYTASLARQVFSVIAQALSDSLELFGDEPSYLSELITWATEQAMSFALLVKRHALASCAAAGGLRAAAECIQISLGHSSSLETRGLSLSSVLMKQFKPSVEQALESSLRRIEESTAALAAADDWVLTYPPSGIRTFARSSASSLLLQPKLSSSGHRFNSMVQDFFEDVGPLHSLQLSGSAMDGLLKIFNSYVNLLIRALPHSLDDEANLEALGNKIVRVAETEEQQLALFANASLLAEELLPRAAMKLSSVNQTSVNDIRKKSVDRQSRVAEQREWKRKLQRMVDKLKDSFCRQHALDLIFTEDDDTHLSAEMYINMDNTVEEPEWVPSLIFQELYAKLNRMASIAADLFVGRERFATFLLMRLTETVILWLSEDQSFWEEIEEGPRALGPLGLQQFYLDMQFVILFGRGRFLSRHVHQVILKIIDRAMAAFSATGMNPDSVLPSDDWFVDVANDTISRISGNPRTANGDREVNSPTASVSAQSISSVRSHGSS
;
A
#
# COMPACT_ATOMS: atom_id res chain seq x y z
N MET A 1 12.96 16.30 -61.10
CA MET A 1 12.53 17.65 -61.55
C MET A 1 12.01 18.36 -60.31
N SER A 2 12.85 19.11 -59.57
CA SER A 2 13.06 20.58 -59.69
C SER A 2 11.72 21.35 -59.65
N SER A 3 11.47 22.36 -58.82
CA SER A 3 12.36 23.30 -58.15
C SER A 3 11.58 24.09 -57.09
N ALA A 4 12.32 24.60 -56.11
CA ALA A 4 11.91 25.58 -55.11
C ALA A 4 11.43 26.92 -55.71
N LYS A 5 10.66 27.70 -54.94
CA LYS A 5 10.97 29.13 -54.67
C LYS A 5 10.11 29.74 -53.57
N SER A 6 10.76 30.72 -52.93
CA SER A 6 10.47 31.39 -51.67
C SER A 6 9.72 32.72 -51.87
N SER A 7 9.07 33.16 -50.78
CA SER A 7 8.89 34.53 -50.27
C SER A 7 8.08 35.57 -51.07
N ARG A 8 7.04 36.13 -50.41
CA ARG A 8 6.93 37.60 -50.16
C ARG A 8 5.82 37.95 -49.16
N SER A 9 6.08 39.03 -48.42
CA SER A 9 5.34 39.56 -47.29
C SER A 9 4.62 40.90 -47.61
N ARG A 10 3.49 41.12 -46.90
CA ARG A 10 2.77 42.38 -46.52
C ARG A 10 1.96 43.16 -47.59
N PRO A 11 0.99 44.05 -47.20
CA PRO A 11 0.10 44.08 -46.01
C PRO A 11 -1.37 44.59 -46.26
N ALA A 12 -2.15 44.61 -45.16
CA ALA A 12 -3.22 45.57 -44.79
C ALA A 12 -4.67 45.43 -45.33
N GLY A 13 -5.60 45.31 -44.37
CA GLY A 13 -6.84 46.09 -44.32
C GLY A 13 -8.16 45.35 -44.59
N HIS A 14 -8.95 45.07 -43.54
CA HIS A 14 -10.28 45.66 -43.41
C HIS A 14 -10.92 45.37 -42.05
N SER A 15 -11.38 46.44 -41.41
CA SER A 15 -12.21 46.49 -40.21
C SER A 15 -13.58 45.85 -40.44
N GLY A 16 -14.06 45.12 -39.43
CA GLY A 16 -15.46 44.68 -39.31
C GLY A 16 -15.93 44.93 -37.89
N VAL A 17 -16.40 46.15 -37.62
CA VAL A 17 -17.13 46.53 -36.40
C VAL A 17 -18.56 46.00 -36.54
N LEU A 18 -19.06 45.29 -35.52
CA LEU A 18 -20.50 45.07 -35.33
C LEU A 18 -20.98 45.90 -34.13
N PRO A 19 -22.17 46.54 -34.24
CA PRO A 19 -22.61 47.56 -33.31
C PRO A 19 -23.23 46.99 -32.03
N VAL A 20 -23.12 47.77 -30.96
CA VAL A 20 -23.80 47.61 -29.68
C VAL A 20 -25.25 48.06 -29.82
N ASN A 21 -26.20 47.13 -29.69
CA ASN A 21 -27.54 47.37 -29.16
C ASN A 21 -28.30 46.04 -29.02
N ALA A 22 -28.37 45.51 -27.80
CA ALA A 22 -29.44 44.62 -27.37
C ALA A 22 -29.60 44.76 -25.85
N THR A 23 -30.52 45.65 -25.48
CA THR A 23 -31.16 45.74 -24.18
C THR A 23 -31.82 44.42 -23.79
N ALA A 24 -31.81 44.13 -22.49
CA ALA A 24 -32.41 42.98 -21.84
C ALA A 24 -33.80 42.58 -22.37
N SER A 25 -33.95 41.32 -22.75
CA SER A 25 -35.19 40.56 -22.64
C SER A 25 -34.84 39.08 -22.45
N GLY A 26 -35.47 38.43 -21.47
CA GLY A 26 -35.30 37.00 -21.20
C GLY A 26 -35.64 36.17 -22.43
N GLY A 27 -34.76 35.25 -22.77
CA GLY A 27 -34.91 34.35 -23.91
C GLY A 27 -33.66 33.53 -24.10
N ASP A 28 -33.70 32.29 -23.60
CA ASP A 28 -32.79 31.21 -23.98
C ASP A 28 -32.80 31.06 -25.52
N GLY A 29 -31.77 31.60 -26.15
CA GLY A 29 -31.63 31.70 -27.59
C GLY A 29 -30.25 31.21 -28.04
N GLY A 30 -30.02 29.90 -27.90
CA GLY A 30 -29.41 29.06 -28.94
C GLY A 30 -28.09 29.46 -29.59
N VAL A 31 -27.17 30.15 -28.90
CA VAL A 31 -25.77 30.24 -29.40
C VAL A 31 -24.98 29.06 -28.85
N PRO A 32 -24.47 28.15 -29.71
CA PRO A 32 -23.66 27.01 -29.28
C PRO A 32 -22.48 27.47 -28.41
N LEU A 33 -22.19 26.73 -27.34
CA LEU A 33 -21.05 27.00 -26.44
C LEU A 33 -19.73 27.17 -27.23
N ALA A 34 -19.59 26.46 -28.36
CA ALA A 34 -18.46 26.58 -29.27
C ALA A 34 -18.25 28.00 -29.83
N ASP A 35 -19.33 28.72 -30.14
CA ASP A 35 -19.26 30.08 -30.67
C ASP A 35 -18.93 31.09 -29.57
N LYS A 36 -19.44 30.87 -28.34
CA LYS A 36 -19.08 31.68 -27.16
C LYS A 36 -17.59 31.54 -26.80
N LEU A 37 -16.98 30.37 -27.06
CA LEU A 37 -15.58 30.09 -26.77
C LEU A 37 -14.62 30.49 -27.91
N LYS A 38 -15.12 30.87 -29.08
CA LYS A 38 -14.32 31.10 -30.30
C LYS A 38 -13.25 32.18 -30.13
N ILE A 39 -13.56 33.24 -29.39
CA ILE A 39 -12.62 34.34 -29.12
C ILE A 39 -11.48 33.92 -28.19
N PHE A 40 -11.72 32.95 -27.29
CA PHE A 40 -10.72 32.44 -26.33
C PHE A 40 -9.85 31.32 -26.91
N LYS A 41 -10.20 30.79 -28.10
CA LYS A 41 -9.49 29.70 -28.78
C LYS A 41 -8.49 30.17 -29.83
N THR A 42 -8.32 31.49 -30.00
CA THR A 42 -7.34 32.03 -30.95
C THR A 42 -5.94 32.01 -30.36
N ASP A 43 -4.96 31.53 -31.12
CA ASP A 43 -3.55 31.39 -30.67
C ASP A 43 -2.88 32.72 -30.25
N ASN A 44 -3.48 33.87 -30.62
CA ASN A 44 -3.01 35.23 -30.29
C ASN A 44 -3.99 35.99 -29.39
N PHE A 45 -4.74 35.31 -28.53
CA PHE A 45 -5.64 35.98 -27.59
C PHE A 45 -4.85 36.83 -26.60
N ASP A 46 -5.16 38.13 -26.54
CA ASP A 46 -4.58 39.08 -25.58
C ASP A 46 -5.63 39.42 -24.51
N PRO A 47 -5.45 38.94 -23.26
CA PRO A 47 -6.36 39.21 -22.16
C PRO A 47 -6.50 40.69 -21.84
N ASP A 48 -5.40 41.44 -21.88
CA ASP A 48 -5.38 42.85 -21.51
C ASP A 48 -6.10 43.69 -22.56
N ALA A 49 -5.89 43.40 -23.85
CA ALA A 49 -6.62 44.04 -24.93
C ALA A 49 -8.11 43.69 -24.92
N TYR A 50 -8.47 42.44 -24.58
CA TYR A 50 -9.86 42.00 -24.46
C TYR A 50 -10.60 42.73 -23.33
N VAL A 51 -9.98 42.81 -22.16
CA VAL A 51 -10.53 43.53 -20.99
C VAL A 51 -10.61 45.03 -21.28
N GLN A 52 -9.57 45.63 -21.85
CA GLN A 52 -9.60 47.06 -22.21
C GLN A 52 -10.69 47.36 -23.25
N SER A 53 -10.84 46.54 -24.28
CA SER A 53 -11.88 46.73 -25.29
C SER A 53 -13.30 46.57 -24.74
N LYS A 54 -13.50 45.77 -23.69
CA LYS A 54 -14.82 45.53 -23.08
C LYS A 54 -15.13 46.52 -21.96
N CYS A 55 -14.18 46.80 -21.08
CA CYS A 55 -14.39 47.53 -19.84
C CYS A 55 -14.21 49.06 -19.95
N HIS A 56 -13.64 49.59 -21.04
CA HIS A 56 -13.35 51.04 -21.17
C HIS A 56 -14.59 51.96 -21.09
N ALA A 57 -15.80 51.45 -21.28
CA ALA A 57 -17.04 52.23 -21.23
C ALA A 57 -18.12 51.64 -20.30
N MET A 58 -17.78 50.66 -19.45
CA MET A 58 -18.76 49.96 -18.60
C MET A 58 -18.88 50.59 -17.21
N ASN A 59 -20.11 50.63 -16.67
CA ASN A 59 -20.36 50.99 -15.28
C ASN A 59 -20.13 49.80 -14.32
N GLU A 60 -20.09 50.04 -13.01
CA GLU A 60 -19.79 49.00 -12.00
C GLU A 60 -20.74 47.79 -12.06
N LYS A 61 -22.03 48.01 -12.36
CA LYS A 61 -23.02 46.95 -12.47
C LYS A 61 -22.78 46.09 -13.72
N GLU A 62 -22.42 46.72 -14.83
CA GLU A 62 -22.04 46.06 -16.07
C GLU A 62 -20.76 45.24 -15.92
N ILE A 63 -19.79 45.73 -15.13
CA ILE A 63 -18.56 44.99 -14.80
C ILE A 63 -18.89 43.74 -13.96
N ARG A 64 -19.71 43.87 -12.90
CA ARG A 64 -20.14 42.70 -12.10
C ARG A 64 -20.88 41.65 -12.94
N HIS A 65 -21.74 42.09 -13.84
CA HIS A 65 -22.42 41.18 -14.78
C HIS A 65 -21.45 40.50 -15.75
N LEU A 66 -20.43 41.22 -16.25
CA LEU A 66 -19.38 40.64 -17.09
C LEU A 66 -18.57 39.59 -16.33
N CYS A 67 -18.22 39.83 -15.06
CA CYS A 67 -17.52 38.86 -14.21
C CYS A 67 -18.34 37.58 -14.02
N SER A 68 -19.62 37.70 -13.67
CA SER A 68 -20.54 36.56 -13.53
C SER A 68 -20.68 35.78 -14.84
N TYR A 69 -20.86 36.47 -15.97
CA TYR A 69 -20.90 35.84 -17.30
C TYR A 69 -19.63 35.06 -17.64
N LEU A 70 -18.45 35.59 -17.30
CA LEU A 70 -17.17 34.92 -17.54
C LEU A 70 -16.98 33.71 -16.61
N GLN A 71 -17.44 33.79 -15.37
CA GLN A 71 -17.44 32.66 -14.43
C GLN A 71 -18.37 31.52 -14.91
N ASP A 72 -19.57 31.86 -15.37
CA ASP A 72 -20.50 30.88 -15.94
C ASP A 72 -19.95 30.23 -17.22
N LEU A 73 -19.31 31.03 -18.09
CA LEU A 73 -18.68 30.52 -19.30
C LEU A 73 -17.48 29.61 -18.98
N LYS A 74 -16.70 29.93 -17.94
CA LYS A 74 -15.62 29.07 -17.42
C LYS A 74 -16.16 27.73 -16.91
N LYS A 75 -17.26 27.74 -16.15
CA LYS A 75 -17.92 26.53 -15.64
C LYS A 75 -18.48 25.67 -16.77
N ALA A 76 -19.16 26.28 -17.75
CA ALA A 76 -19.67 25.56 -18.91
C ALA A 76 -18.55 24.94 -19.76
N SER A 77 -17.44 25.67 -19.94
CA SER A 77 -16.25 25.19 -20.67
C SER A 77 -15.58 24.01 -19.98
N SER A 78 -15.42 24.07 -18.65
CA SER A 78 -14.79 23.00 -17.89
C SER A 78 -15.63 21.72 -17.88
N GLU A 79 -16.96 21.85 -17.78
CA GLU A 79 -17.87 20.72 -17.90
C GLU A 79 -17.84 20.07 -19.29
N GLU A 80 -17.78 20.87 -20.36
CA GLU A 80 -17.69 20.36 -21.73
C GLU A 80 -16.34 19.68 -22.00
N MET A 81 -15.25 20.26 -21.50
CA MET A 81 -13.94 19.61 -21.53
C MET A 81 -14.00 18.26 -20.80
N ARG A 82 -14.63 18.22 -19.62
CA ARG A 82 -14.82 16.99 -18.85
C ARG A 82 -15.63 15.95 -19.63
N ARG A 83 -16.77 16.34 -20.22
CA ARG A 83 -17.60 15.45 -21.06
C ARG A 83 -16.84 14.93 -22.27
N SER A 84 -16.10 15.78 -22.96
CA SER A 84 -15.29 15.41 -24.12
C SER A 84 -14.16 14.45 -23.74
N VAL A 85 -13.47 14.69 -22.62
CA VAL A 85 -12.42 13.78 -22.12
C VAL A 85 -13.03 12.43 -21.75
N TYR A 86 -14.16 12.39 -21.06
CA TYR A 86 -14.84 11.12 -20.72
C TYR A 86 -15.33 10.36 -21.95
N ALA A 87 -15.94 11.06 -22.91
CA ALA A 87 -16.43 10.44 -24.15
C ALA A 87 -15.29 9.86 -25.01
N ASN A 88 -14.14 10.53 -25.03
CA ASN A 88 -12.96 10.10 -25.79
C ASN A 88 -11.98 9.24 -24.98
N TYR A 89 -12.22 9.01 -23.69
CA TYR A 89 -11.32 8.26 -22.80
C TYR A 89 -11.09 6.83 -23.31
N ALA A 90 -12.17 6.15 -23.73
CA ALA A 90 -12.07 4.80 -24.29
C ALA A 90 -11.27 4.79 -25.61
N ALA A 91 -11.40 5.83 -26.44
CA ALA A 91 -10.63 5.96 -27.67
C ALA A 91 -9.15 6.18 -27.36
N PHE A 92 -8.82 7.04 -26.39
CA PHE A 92 -7.46 7.30 -25.92
C PHE A 92 -6.79 6.05 -25.34
N ILE A 93 -7.46 5.32 -24.46
CA ILE A 93 -6.93 4.07 -23.88
C ILE A 93 -6.66 3.03 -24.97
N ARG A 94 -7.56 2.93 -25.95
CA ARG A 94 -7.39 2.01 -27.08
C ARG A 94 -6.22 2.42 -27.97
N THR A 95 -6.10 3.69 -28.37
CA THR A 95 -4.95 4.14 -29.18
C THR A 95 -3.63 4.05 -28.42
N SER A 96 -3.60 4.36 -27.12
CA SER A 96 -2.39 4.16 -26.30
C SER A 96 -1.99 2.69 -26.21
N LYS A 97 -2.96 1.78 -26.12
CA LYS A 97 -2.69 0.34 -26.13
C LYS A 97 -2.18 -0.12 -27.50
N GLU A 98 -2.81 0.31 -28.59
CA GLU A 98 -2.37 0.01 -29.96
C GLU A 98 -0.96 0.53 -30.24
N ILE A 99 -0.58 1.71 -29.73
CA ILE A 99 0.78 2.25 -29.83
C ILE A 99 1.77 1.36 -29.08
N SER A 100 1.43 0.92 -27.86
CA SER A 100 2.28 0.01 -27.07
C SER A 100 2.44 -1.36 -27.74
N ASP A 101 1.38 -1.90 -28.33
CA ASP A 101 1.41 -3.15 -29.08
C ASP A 101 2.34 -3.00 -30.32
N LEU A 102 2.24 -1.87 -31.04
CA LEU A 102 3.12 -1.51 -32.17
C LEU A 102 4.59 -1.37 -31.78
N GLU A 103 4.89 -0.76 -30.62
CA GLU A 103 6.25 -0.69 -30.08
C GLU A 103 6.81 -2.10 -29.81
N GLY A 104 5.97 -3.00 -29.28
CA GLY A 104 6.31 -4.41 -29.08
C GLY A 104 6.62 -5.14 -30.38
N GLU A 105 5.83 -4.92 -31.42
CA GLU A 105 6.08 -5.46 -32.77
C GLU A 105 7.38 -4.91 -33.37
N LEU A 106 7.67 -3.61 -33.23
CA LEU A 106 8.91 -2.99 -33.70
C LEU A 106 10.16 -3.58 -33.01
N LEU A 107 10.07 -3.82 -31.70
CA LEU A 107 11.10 -4.51 -30.91
C LEU A 107 11.33 -5.94 -31.41
N SER A 108 10.26 -6.67 -31.74
CA SER A 108 10.34 -8.02 -32.31
C SER A 108 11.05 -8.02 -33.67
N VAL A 109 10.67 -7.11 -34.57
CA VAL A 109 11.31 -6.96 -35.90
C VAL A 109 12.79 -6.61 -35.77
N ARG A 110 13.15 -5.70 -34.85
CA ARG A 110 14.54 -5.36 -34.56
C ARG A 110 15.35 -6.57 -34.08
N ASN A 111 14.79 -7.37 -33.18
CA ASN A 111 15.45 -8.58 -32.67
C ASN A 111 15.64 -9.62 -33.79
N LEU A 112 14.63 -9.80 -34.66
CA LEU A 112 14.71 -10.70 -35.80
C LEU A 112 15.82 -10.26 -36.79
N LEU A 113 15.89 -8.97 -37.11
CA LEU A 113 16.95 -8.39 -37.94
C LEU A 113 18.34 -8.57 -37.32
N SER A 114 18.46 -8.41 -35.99
CA SER A 114 19.71 -8.65 -35.27
C SER A 114 20.14 -10.12 -35.33
N THR A 115 19.21 -11.07 -35.20
CA THR A 115 19.50 -12.50 -35.30
C THR A 115 19.89 -12.93 -36.71
N GLN A 116 19.22 -12.37 -37.73
CA GLN A 116 19.57 -12.59 -39.15
C GLN A 116 20.97 -12.05 -39.46
N SER A 117 21.31 -10.85 -38.95
CA SER A 117 22.65 -10.28 -39.08
C SER A 117 23.73 -11.15 -38.43
N ALA A 118 23.49 -11.68 -37.23
CA ALA A 118 24.42 -12.58 -36.54
C ALA A 118 24.64 -13.90 -37.30
N LEU A 119 23.58 -14.47 -37.91
CA LEU A 119 23.69 -15.66 -38.76
C LEU A 119 24.48 -15.39 -40.06
N ILE A 120 24.28 -14.23 -40.68
CA ILE A 120 25.03 -13.80 -41.86
C ILE A 120 26.52 -13.63 -41.52
N HIS A 121 26.83 -13.04 -40.35
CA HIS A 121 28.20 -12.92 -39.87
C HIS A 121 28.85 -14.28 -39.58
N GLY A 122 28.14 -15.20 -38.91
CA GLY A 122 28.64 -16.56 -38.62
C GLY A 122 28.83 -17.43 -39.88
N LEU A 123 28.03 -17.20 -40.92
CA LEU A 123 28.22 -17.85 -42.24
C LEU A 123 29.38 -17.23 -43.04
N SER A 124 29.70 -15.94 -42.81
CA SER A 124 30.84 -15.28 -43.48
C SER A 124 32.21 -15.66 -42.90
N GLU A 125 32.26 -16.17 -41.66
CA GLU A 125 33.50 -16.55 -40.97
C GLU A 125 33.86 -18.05 -41.12
N GLY A 126 32.97 -18.87 -41.70
CA GLY A 126 33.06 -20.34 -41.72
C GLY A 126 33.71 -21.00 -42.95
N VAL A 127 34.38 -20.26 -43.84
CA VAL A 127 34.99 -20.84 -45.06
C VAL A 127 36.51 -20.63 -45.06
N GLN A 128 37.24 -21.54 -44.42
CA GLN A 128 38.65 -21.78 -44.72
C GLN A 128 38.96 -23.27 -44.47
N ILE A 129 39.09 -24.03 -45.55
CA ILE A 129 39.50 -25.44 -45.58
C ILE A 129 40.91 -25.45 -46.18
N ASP A 130 41.92 -25.78 -45.37
CA ASP A 130 43.25 -26.22 -45.82
C ASP A 130 43.52 -27.56 -45.08
N SER A 131 43.44 -28.69 -45.77
CA SER A 131 44.49 -29.32 -46.60
C SER A 131 45.33 -30.31 -45.78
N LEU A 132 45.03 -31.59 -45.98
CA LEU A 132 45.72 -32.75 -45.42
C LEU A 132 47.04 -32.98 -46.16
N THR A 133 48.11 -33.26 -45.42
CA THR A 133 49.33 -33.90 -45.96
C THR A 133 49.69 -35.15 -45.17
N THR A 134 49.95 -36.20 -45.96
CA THR A 134 50.23 -37.59 -45.60
C THR A 134 51.72 -37.89 -45.52
N GLY A 135 52.09 -38.73 -44.54
CA GLY A 135 53.09 -39.82 -44.68
C GLY A 135 54.56 -39.48 -44.38
N SER A 136 55.20 -40.27 -43.51
CA SER A 136 56.26 -41.23 -43.89
C SER A 136 56.99 -41.82 -42.67
N GLU A 137 57.28 -43.11 -42.78
CA GLU A 137 58.18 -44.02 -42.04
C GLU A 137 59.50 -43.34 -41.60
N GLY A 138 60.16 -43.66 -40.49
CA GLY A 138 60.58 -44.96 -39.96
C GLY A 138 62.11 -45.03 -39.99
N SER A 139 62.79 -45.19 -38.86
CA SER A 139 64.19 -45.65 -38.83
C SER A 139 64.56 -46.23 -37.47
N ALA A 140 65.16 -47.41 -37.54
CA ALA A 140 65.71 -48.20 -36.45
C ALA A 140 67.08 -47.66 -36.00
N GLU A 141 67.48 -47.96 -34.77
CA GLU A 141 68.84 -48.41 -34.44
C GLU A 141 68.78 -49.43 -33.28
N GLU A 142 69.53 -50.51 -33.46
CA GLU A 142 69.78 -51.60 -32.50
C GLU A 142 70.82 -51.21 -31.44
N GLY A 143 70.81 -51.90 -30.30
CA GLY A 143 71.90 -51.90 -29.33
C GLY A 143 71.72 -52.96 -28.25
N THR A 144 72.45 -54.05 -28.41
CA THR A 144 72.62 -55.25 -27.57
C THR A 144 73.18 -54.92 -26.17
N ASP A 145 72.74 -55.62 -25.11
CA ASP A 145 73.57 -56.60 -24.39
C ASP A 145 72.98 -57.11 -23.05
N GLU A 146 73.20 -58.42 -22.90
CA GLU A 146 73.43 -59.25 -21.71
C GLU A 146 72.30 -59.59 -20.70
N ASP A 147 72.05 -60.91 -20.67
CA ASP A 147 71.32 -61.69 -19.69
C ASP A 147 71.73 -61.39 -18.25
N GLN A 148 70.84 -60.72 -17.52
CA GLN A 148 70.75 -60.87 -16.08
C GLN A 148 69.27 -61.09 -15.78
N GLU A 149 68.89 -62.33 -15.46
CA GLU A 149 67.52 -62.74 -15.18
C GLU A 149 66.90 -61.75 -14.17
N PRO A 150 66.00 -60.85 -14.62
CA PRO A 150 65.54 -59.77 -13.78
C PRO A 150 64.69 -60.40 -12.68
N SER A 151 64.85 -59.93 -11.44
CA SER A 151 63.95 -60.33 -10.36
C SER A 151 62.49 -60.12 -10.82
N GLU A 152 61.54 -60.94 -10.34
CA GLU A 152 60.11 -60.86 -10.75
C GLU A 152 59.54 -59.42 -10.74
N ILE A 153 60.10 -58.56 -9.87
CA ILE A 153 59.76 -57.14 -9.73
C ILE A 153 60.25 -56.30 -10.93
N GLN A 154 61.44 -56.58 -11.46
CA GLN A 154 62.04 -55.84 -12.56
C GLN A 154 61.37 -56.17 -13.91
N ASN A 155 61.01 -57.45 -14.15
CA ASN A 155 60.17 -57.83 -15.29
C ASN A 155 58.79 -57.16 -15.22
N TRP A 156 58.16 -57.18 -14.05
CA TRP A 156 56.88 -56.52 -13.85
C TRP A 156 56.92 -55.00 -14.09
N CYS A 157 58.01 -54.32 -13.72
CA CYS A 157 58.20 -52.89 -13.97
C CYS A 157 58.34 -52.55 -15.47
N THR A 158 58.92 -53.45 -16.27
CA THR A 158 59.04 -53.29 -17.72
C THR A 158 57.70 -53.50 -18.42
N ASP A 159 56.91 -54.47 -17.97
CA ASP A 159 55.59 -54.80 -18.55
C ASP A 159 54.47 -53.86 -18.09
N PHE A 160 54.69 -53.14 -16.98
CA PHE A 160 53.70 -52.27 -16.35
C PHE A 160 53.09 -51.20 -17.29
N PRO A 161 53.87 -50.45 -18.10
CA PRO A 161 53.32 -49.45 -19.01
C PRO A 161 52.39 -50.06 -20.07
N GLU A 162 52.77 -51.19 -20.67
CA GLU A 162 51.96 -51.87 -21.70
C GLU A 162 50.67 -52.45 -21.11
N MET A 163 50.77 -53.11 -19.94
CA MET A 163 49.61 -53.60 -19.20
C MET A 163 48.61 -52.48 -18.91
N LEU A 164 49.12 -51.32 -18.47
CA LEU A 164 48.27 -50.17 -18.15
C LEU A 164 47.63 -49.58 -19.39
N ASP A 165 48.35 -49.45 -20.50
CA ASP A 165 47.78 -48.96 -21.77
C ASP A 165 46.65 -49.87 -22.28
N VAL A 166 46.76 -51.20 -22.11
CA VAL A 166 45.67 -52.15 -22.39
C VAL A 166 44.46 -51.90 -21.49
N LEU A 167 44.67 -51.76 -20.17
CA LEU A 167 43.58 -51.49 -19.23
C LEU A 167 42.87 -50.15 -19.51
N LEU A 168 43.64 -49.13 -19.91
CA LEU A 168 43.09 -47.84 -20.32
C LEU A 168 42.27 -47.95 -21.62
N ALA A 169 42.76 -48.70 -22.61
CA ALA A 169 42.04 -48.94 -23.87
C ALA A 169 40.73 -49.72 -23.65
N GLU A 170 40.74 -50.71 -22.74
CA GLU A 170 39.55 -51.49 -22.36
C GLU A 170 38.60 -50.74 -21.41
N ARG A 171 38.93 -49.51 -20.99
CA ARG A 171 38.20 -48.69 -20.00
C ARG A 171 38.02 -49.39 -18.64
N ARG A 172 38.95 -50.26 -18.24
CA ARG A 172 38.96 -50.96 -16.95
C ARG A 172 39.59 -50.08 -15.88
N VAL A 173 38.89 -48.98 -15.55
CA VAL A 173 39.41 -47.89 -14.71
C VAL A 173 39.84 -48.37 -13.32
N ASP A 174 39.06 -49.21 -12.65
CA ASP A 174 39.39 -49.68 -11.30
C ASP A 174 40.67 -50.52 -11.28
N GLU A 175 40.85 -51.39 -12.27
CA GLU A 175 42.03 -52.23 -12.41
C GLU A 175 43.27 -51.42 -12.79
N ALA A 176 43.09 -50.39 -13.62
CA ALA A 176 44.14 -49.42 -13.95
C ALA A 176 44.60 -48.65 -12.69
N LEU A 177 43.67 -48.24 -11.83
CA LEU A 177 43.97 -47.59 -10.55
C LEU A 177 44.70 -48.54 -9.59
N ASP A 178 44.26 -49.79 -9.47
CA ASP A 178 44.90 -50.77 -8.60
C ASP A 178 46.32 -51.12 -9.08
N ALA A 179 46.54 -51.17 -10.40
CA ALA A 179 47.86 -51.33 -11.00
C ALA A 179 48.78 -50.14 -10.68
N LEU A 180 48.27 -48.90 -10.78
CA LEU A 180 48.99 -47.68 -10.40
C LEU A 180 49.34 -47.65 -8.90
N ASP A 181 48.40 -48.03 -8.03
CA ASP A 181 48.61 -48.11 -6.58
C ASP A 181 49.63 -49.21 -6.22
N LYS A 182 49.69 -50.30 -6.99
CA LYS A 182 50.71 -51.34 -6.85
C LYS A 182 52.09 -50.82 -7.27
N ALA A 183 52.18 -50.09 -8.37
CA ALA A 183 53.43 -49.49 -8.85
C ALA A 183 54.02 -48.50 -7.85
N GLU A 184 53.18 -47.65 -7.24
CA GLU A 184 53.63 -46.71 -6.20
C GLU A 184 54.11 -47.40 -4.93
N ARG A 185 53.45 -48.49 -4.51
CA ARG A 185 53.91 -49.32 -3.38
C ARG A 185 55.27 -49.95 -3.65
N VAL A 186 55.50 -50.45 -4.87
CA VAL A 186 56.82 -50.98 -5.27
C VAL A 186 57.88 -49.87 -5.19
N VAL A 187 57.60 -48.67 -5.71
CA VAL A 187 58.52 -47.51 -5.59
C VAL A 187 58.78 -47.10 -4.14
N ALA A 188 57.81 -47.24 -3.24
CA ALA A 188 57.96 -46.92 -1.81
C ALA A 188 58.76 -47.98 -1.04
N ASP A 189 58.53 -49.26 -1.32
CA ASP A 189 59.22 -50.41 -0.72
C ASP A 189 60.70 -50.48 -1.14
N GLU A 190 61.01 -50.12 -2.38
CA GLU A 190 62.37 -50.10 -2.92
C GLU A 190 63.30 -49.09 -2.24
N LYS A 191 62.75 -48.05 -1.60
CA LYS A 191 63.54 -47.13 -0.77
C LYS A 191 64.22 -47.83 0.43
N HIS A 192 63.75 -49.03 0.81
CA HIS A 192 64.27 -49.79 1.95
C HIS A 192 64.97 -51.09 1.54
N LYS A 193 64.64 -51.66 0.36
CA LYS A 193 65.09 -52.99 -0.10
C LYS A 193 66.21 -52.97 -1.15
N GLN A 194 66.49 -51.82 -1.80
CA GLN A 194 67.58 -51.62 -2.77
C GLN A 194 67.69 -52.73 -3.86
N THR A 195 66.57 -53.15 -4.44
CA THR A 195 66.53 -54.22 -5.45
C THR A 195 66.55 -53.68 -6.89
N LEU A 196 66.09 -52.43 -7.10
CA LEU A 196 66.11 -51.71 -8.38
C LEU A 196 67.20 -50.62 -8.44
N THR A 197 67.72 -50.32 -9.64
CA THR A 197 68.69 -49.23 -9.81
C THR A 197 68.02 -47.85 -9.66
N THR A 198 68.79 -46.83 -9.29
CA THR A 198 68.29 -45.45 -9.18
C THR A 198 67.69 -44.94 -10.49
N ALA A 199 68.22 -45.38 -11.64
CA ALA A 199 67.70 -45.03 -12.96
C ALA A 199 66.32 -45.67 -13.21
N ASP A 200 66.16 -46.95 -12.85
CA ASP A 200 64.89 -47.67 -13.00
C ASP A 200 63.79 -47.09 -12.11
N ILE A 201 64.14 -46.70 -10.88
CA ILE A 201 63.21 -46.03 -9.96
C ILE A 201 62.73 -44.68 -10.53
N LEU A 202 63.62 -43.91 -11.17
CA LEU A 202 63.27 -42.64 -11.81
C LEU A 202 62.43 -42.85 -13.09
N ALA A 203 62.76 -43.86 -13.89
CA ALA A 203 61.99 -44.23 -15.07
C ALA A 203 60.57 -44.68 -14.70
N LEU A 204 60.44 -45.55 -13.70
CA LEU A 204 59.14 -46.01 -13.20
C LEU A 204 58.32 -44.87 -12.59
N LYS A 205 58.93 -43.97 -11.82
CA LYS A 205 58.24 -42.76 -11.32
C LYS A 205 57.71 -41.87 -12.45
N ARG A 206 58.49 -41.69 -13.52
CA ARG A 206 58.06 -40.93 -14.70
C ARG A 206 56.91 -41.64 -15.42
N ALA A 207 57.00 -42.96 -15.61
CA ALA A 207 55.92 -43.75 -16.20
C ALA A 207 54.63 -43.68 -15.39
N ILE A 208 54.71 -43.77 -14.06
CA ILE A 208 53.57 -43.58 -13.15
C ILE A 208 52.98 -42.17 -13.32
N SER A 209 53.81 -41.12 -13.29
CA SER A 209 53.29 -39.74 -13.43
C SER A 209 52.62 -39.48 -14.77
N ASP A 210 53.22 -39.95 -15.86
CA ASP A 210 52.70 -39.76 -17.21
C ASP A 210 51.38 -40.51 -17.39
N ASN A 211 51.29 -41.75 -16.90
CA ASN A 211 50.08 -42.54 -17.02
C ASN A 211 48.96 -42.09 -16.06
N ARG A 212 49.28 -41.58 -14.86
CA ARG A 212 48.28 -40.91 -13.99
C ARG A 212 47.68 -39.71 -14.71
N LEU A 213 48.50 -38.90 -15.38
CA LEU A 213 48.03 -37.75 -16.16
C LEU A 213 47.17 -38.17 -17.36
N LYS A 214 47.58 -39.20 -18.11
CA LYS A 214 46.78 -39.74 -19.23
C LYS A 214 45.41 -40.23 -18.76
N LEU A 215 45.36 -41.06 -17.70
CA LEU A 215 44.11 -41.57 -17.16
C LEU A 215 43.24 -40.42 -16.61
N ALA A 216 43.83 -39.45 -15.91
CA ALA A 216 43.10 -38.29 -15.42
C ALA A 216 42.47 -37.46 -16.57
N ASN A 217 43.19 -37.26 -17.67
CA ASN A 217 42.65 -36.54 -18.83
C ASN A 217 41.52 -37.33 -19.51
N GLN A 218 41.65 -38.65 -19.68
CA GLN A 218 40.58 -39.49 -20.23
C GLN A 218 39.31 -39.48 -19.36
N LEU A 219 39.47 -39.55 -18.03
CA LEU A 219 38.35 -39.45 -17.09
C LEU A 219 37.70 -38.08 -17.12
N ALA A 220 38.49 -37.01 -17.23
CA ALA A 220 37.98 -35.65 -17.34
C ALA A 220 37.19 -35.42 -18.64
N GLU A 221 37.67 -35.95 -19.76
CA GLU A 221 36.97 -35.90 -21.05
C GLU A 221 35.66 -36.69 -20.99
N ALA A 222 35.66 -37.89 -20.40
CA ALA A 222 34.46 -38.69 -20.23
C ALA A 222 33.41 -37.99 -19.34
N ALA A 223 33.84 -37.31 -18.27
CA ALA A 223 32.96 -36.56 -17.38
C ALA A 223 32.28 -35.36 -18.06
N CYS A 224 32.92 -34.77 -19.09
CA CYS A 224 32.41 -33.61 -19.83
C CYS A 224 31.40 -33.95 -20.95
N GLN A 225 31.16 -35.22 -21.25
CA GLN A 225 30.25 -35.60 -22.34
C GLN A 225 28.79 -35.43 -21.93
N SER A 226 27.97 -34.88 -22.84
CA SER A 226 26.55 -34.62 -22.59
C SER A 226 25.70 -35.88 -22.37
N SER A 227 26.19 -37.04 -22.83
CA SER A 227 25.55 -38.35 -22.65
C SER A 227 25.90 -39.03 -21.31
N THR A 228 26.87 -38.50 -20.55
CA THR A 228 27.38 -39.12 -19.34
C THR A 228 26.30 -39.18 -18.26
N ARG A 229 26.01 -40.38 -17.77
CA ARG A 229 25.00 -40.59 -16.73
C ARG A 229 25.56 -40.24 -15.36
N GLY A 230 24.68 -39.93 -14.40
CA GLY A 230 25.10 -39.56 -13.04
C GLY A 230 25.94 -40.63 -12.30
N VAL A 231 25.77 -41.92 -12.65
CA VAL A 231 26.60 -42.99 -12.09
C VAL A 231 28.01 -42.97 -12.67
N GLU A 232 28.13 -42.77 -13.98
CA GLU A 232 29.41 -42.68 -14.68
C GLU A 232 30.19 -41.43 -14.24
N LEU A 233 29.50 -40.29 -14.11
CA LEU A 233 30.10 -39.05 -13.60
C LEU A 233 30.69 -39.22 -12.19
N ARG A 234 29.95 -39.88 -11.28
CA ARG A 234 30.45 -40.16 -9.92
C ARG A 234 31.63 -41.14 -9.93
N ALA A 235 31.59 -42.17 -10.79
CA ALA A 235 32.70 -43.10 -10.94
C ALA A 235 33.97 -42.38 -11.46
N SER A 236 33.84 -41.52 -12.48
CA SER A 236 34.95 -40.72 -13.00
C SER A 236 35.50 -39.74 -11.95
N ALA A 237 34.63 -39.07 -11.19
CA ALA A 237 35.06 -38.16 -10.11
C ALA A 237 35.76 -38.90 -8.96
N SER A 238 35.26 -40.08 -8.57
CA SER A 238 35.90 -40.96 -7.58
C SER A 238 37.28 -41.43 -8.04
N ALA A 239 37.39 -41.85 -9.31
CA ALA A 239 38.65 -42.26 -9.91
C ALA A 239 39.67 -41.11 -9.96
N LEU A 240 39.24 -39.90 -10.35
CA LEU A 240 40.08 -38.70 -10.33
C LEU A 240 40.54 -38.33 -8.91
N LYS A 241 39.65 -38.46 -7.91
CA LYS A 241 40.02 -38.28 -6.50
C LYS A 241 41.07 -39.29 -6.05
N ARG A 242 40.91 -40.58 -6.38
CA ARG A 242 41.92 -41.63 -6.12
C ARG A 242 43.27 -41.32 -6.77
N LEU A 243 43.26 -40.69 -7.96
CA LEU A 243 44.48 -40.26 -8.64
C LEU A 243 45.21 -39.10 -7.95
N GLY A 244 44.57 -38.42 -7.00
CA GLY A 244 45.11 -37.24 -6.31
C GLY A 244 44.70 -35.92 -6.94
N ASP A 245 43.81 -35.93 -7.96
CA ASP A 245 43.31 -34.73 -8.62
C ASP A 245 41.88 -34.37 -8.15
N GLY A 246 41.72 -34.26 -6.84
CA GLY A 246 40.46 -33.89 -6.18
C GLY A 246 39.87 -32.56 -6.66
N PRO A 247 40.66 -31.47 -6.81
CA PRO A 247 40.14 -30.18 -7.28
C PRO A 247 39.54 -30.25 -8.69
N ARG A 248 40.19 -30.97 -9.63
CA ARG A 248 39.64 -31.16 -10.98
C ARG A 248 38.40 -32.04 -10.93
N ALA A 249 38.40 -33.11 -10.14
CA ALA A 249 37.25 -33.98 -9.95
C ALA A 249 36.01 -33.21 -9.46
N HIS A 250 36.19 -32.38 -8.42
CA HIS A 250 35.12 -31.57 -7.86
C HIS A 250 34.61 -30.50 -8.85
N SER A 251 35.53 -29.81 -9.53
CA SER A 251 35.18 -28.82 -10.56
C SER A 251 34.37 -29.41 -11.71
N LEU A 252 34.72 -30.62 -12.16
CA LEU A 252 34.01 -31.35 -13.21
C LEU A 252 32.62 -31.81 -12.76
N LEU A 253 32.49 -32.26 -11.52
CA LEU A 253 31.20 -32.63 -10.94
C LEU A 253 30.22 -31.43 -10.95
N LEU A 254 30.69 -30.27 -10.47
CA LEU A 254 29.88 -29.05 -10.46
C LEU A 254 29.58 -28.53 -11.87
N SER A 255 30.54 -28.60 -12.80
CA SER A 255 30.34 -28.16 -14.18
C SER A 255 29.30 -29.03 -14.90
N ALA A 256 29.32 -30.35 -14.70
CA ALA A 256 28.33 -31.27 -15.24
C ALA A 256 26.92 -31.01 -14.68
N HIS A 257 26.80 -30.75 -13.37
CA HIS A 257 25.53 -30.33 -12.79
C HIS A 257 25.03 -28.99 -13.37
N ASN A 258 25.91 -28.03 -13.59
CA ASN A 258 25.57 -26.74 -14.21
C ASN A 258 25.08 -26.92 -15.65
N GLN A 259 25.75 -27.74 -16.47
CA GLN A 259 25.31 -28.06 -17.83
C GLN A 259 23.91 -28.70 -17.84
N ARG A 260 23.68 -29.68 -16.95
CA ARG A 260 22.36 -30.30 -16.79
C ARG A 260 21.28 -29.29 -16.41
N LEU A 261 21.61 -28.34 -15.53
CA LEU A 261 20.70 -27.27 -15.17
C LEU A 261 20.37 -26.38 -16.38
N GLN A 262 21.37 -25.97 -17.15
CA GLN A 262 21.18 -25.15 -18.35
C GLN A 262 20.29 -25.85 -19.38
N CYS A 263 20.51 -27.14 -19.66
CA CYS A 263 19.65 -27.92 -20.55
C CYS A 263 18.20 -27.97 -20.06
N ASN A 264 18.00 -28.23 -18.76
CA ASN A 264 16.65 -28.32 -18.22
C ASN A 264 15.93 -26.96 -18.23
N MET A 265 16.65 -25.85 -18.03
CA MET A 265 16.08 -24.50 -18.07
C MET A 265 15.58 -24.11 -19.46
N GLN A 266 16.15 -24.65 -20.55
CA GLN A 266 15.67 -24.37 -21.91
C GLN A 266 14.22 -24.82 -22.15
N THR A 267 13.71 -25.76 -21.34
CA THR A 267 12.34 -26.27 -21.44
C THR A 267 11.31 -25.40 -20.70
N ILE A 268 11.75 -24.45 -19.87
CA ILE A 268 10.88 -23.65 -19.00
C ILE A 268 10.73 -22.24 -19.57
N HIS A 269 9.59 -21.97 -20.19
CA HIS A 269 9.30 -20.65 -20.74
C HIS A 269 8.48 -19.77 -19.78
N PRO A 270 8.80 -18.47 -19.64
CA PRO A 270 7.95 -17.52 -18.94
C PRO A 270 6.58 -17.46 -19.63
N SER A 271 5.54 -17.91 -18.93
CA SER A 271 4.15 -17.76 -19.39
C SER A 271 3.62 -16.38 -18.92
N SER A 272 2.52 -15.92 -19.52
CA SER A 272 1.86 -14.63 -19.22
C SER A 272 1.71 -14.32 -17.73
N THR A 273 1.51 -13.04 -17.39
CA THR A 273 1.44 -12.45 -16.05
C THR A 273 0.54 -13.16 -15.02
N SER A 274 -0.48 -13.91 -15.47
CA SER A 274 -1.39 -14.69 -14.63
C SER A 274 -0.81 -16.00 -14.08
N HIS A 275 0.36 -16.45 -14.54
CA HIS A 275 0.96 -17.74 -14.19
C HIS A 275 2.32 -17.61 -13.49
N SER A 276 2.60 -16.48 -12.85
CA SER A 276 3.87 -16.19 -12.16
C SER A 276 4.25 -17.28 -11.15
N ALA A 277 3.30 -17.75 -10.33
CA ALA A 277 3.53 -18.81 -9.35
C ALA A 277 3.87 -20.17 -10.01
N ALA A 278 3.23 -20.52 -11.13
CA ALA A 278 3.48 -21.77 -11.84
C ALA A 278 4.88 -21.78 -12.50
N TYR A 279 5.28 -20.65 -13.08
CA TYR A 279 6.63 -20.44 -13.59
C TYR A 279 7.66 -20.57 -12.47
N THR A 280 7.46 -19.87 -11.34
CA THR A 280 8.35 -19.96 -10.19
C THR A 280 8.44 -21.38 -9.63
N ALA A 281 7.33 -22.12 -9.52
CA ALA A 281 7.34 -23.50 -9.06
C ALA A 281 8.12 -24.44 -9.99
N SER A 282 7.93 -24.30 -11.30
CA SER A 282 8.64 -25.13 -12.28
C SER A 282 10.13 -24.86 -12.27
N LEU A 283 10.52 -23.58 -12.25
CA LEU A 283 11.91 -23.18 -12.19
C LEU A 283 12.57 -23.57 -10.86
N ALA A 284 11.88 -23.36 -9.72
CA ALA A 284 12.39 -23.72 -8.40
C ALA A 284 12.61 -25.23 -8.31
N ARG A 285 11.64 -26.04 -8.73
CA ARG A 285 11.79 -27.49 -8.77
C ARG A 285 13.05 -27.91 -9.51
N GLN A 286 13.32 -27.30 -10.67
CA GLN A 286 14.46 -27.66 -11.51
C GLN A 286 15.81 -27.23 -10.93
N VAL A 287 15.90 -26.00 -10.42
CA VAL A 287 17.15 -25.46 -9.86
C VAL A 287 17.48 -26.17 -8.56
N PHE A 288 16.55 -26.21 -7.61
CA PHE A 288 16.80 -26.75 -6.28
C PHE A 288 16.97 -28.27 -6.30
N SER A 289 16.38 -29.02 -7.24
CA SER A 289 16.67 -30.45 -7.40
C SER A 289 18.10 -30.71 -7.86
N VAL A 290 18.63 -29.89 -8.78
CA VAL A 290 20.02 -30.04 -9.25
C VAL A 290 21.00 -29.66 -8.16
N ILE A 291 20.73 -28.60 -7.40
CA ILE A 291 21.51 -28.23 -6.22
C ILE A 291 21.49 -29.36 -5.17
N ALA A 292 20.31 -29.94 -4.89
CA ALA A 292 20.19 -31.06 -3.96
C ALA A 292 21.01 -32.28 -4.40
N GLN A 293 21.05 -32.56 -5.70
CA GLN A 293 21.84 -33.66 -6.24
C GLN A 293 23.34 -33.37 -6.13
N ALA A 294 23.78 -32.18 -6.53
CA ALA A 294 25.18 -31.77 -6.40
C ALA A 294 25.66 -31.84 -4.95
N LEU A 295 24.83 -31.39 -4.01
CA LEU A 295 25.11 -31.51 -2.57
C LEU A 295 25.26 -32.97 -2.13
N SER A 296 24.39 -33.86 -2.59
CA SER A 296 24.47 -35.28 -2.23
C SER A 296 25.73 -35.94 -2.81
N ASP A 297 26.01 -35.69 -4.09
CA ASP A 297 27.15 -36.27 -4.80
C ASP A 297 28.48 -35.74 -4.24
N SER A 298 28.58 -34.44 -3.96
CA SER A 298 29.77 -33.84 -3.35
C SER A 298 30.00 -34.32 -1.90
N LEU A 299 28.95 -34.50 -1.09
CA LEU A 299 29.10 -35.03 0.27
C LEU A 299 29.50 -36.50 0.26
N GLU A 300 28.95 -37.31 -0.65
CA GLU A 300 29.32 -38.72 -0.80
C GLU A 300 30.80 -38.88 -1.20
N LEU A 301 31.29 -38.04 -2.10
CA LEU A 301 32.66 -38.16 -2.65
C LEU A 301 33.72 -37.36 -1.89
N PHE A 302 33.38 -36.21 -1.29
CA PHE A 302 34.35 -35.24 -0.75
C PHE A 302 34.04 -34.76 0.68
N GLY A 303 33.08 -35.40 1.38
CA GLY A 303 32.56 -34.92 2.66
C GLY A 303 33.59 -34.69 3.80
N ASP A 304 34.75 -35.34 3.73
CA ASP A 304 35.81 -35.21 4.74
C ASP A 304 36.69 -33.94 4.55
N GLU A 305 36.55 -33.23 3.42
CA GLU A 305 37.42 -32.11 3.06
C GLU A 305 36.66 -30.77 2.97
N PRO A 306 36.95 -29.80 3.86
CA PRO A 306 36.18 -28.55 3.95
C PRO A 306 36.37 -27.59 2.76
N SER A 307 37.47 -27.70 2.00
CA SER A 307 37.76 -26.88 0.81
C SER A 307 36.70 -27.07 -0.27
N TYR A 308 36.37 -28.31 -0.61
CA TYR A 308 35.37 -28.63 -1.63
C TYR A 308 33.96 -28.24 -1.20
N LEU A 309 33.65 -28.33 0.10
CA LEU A 309 32.38 -27.86 0.64
C LEU A 309 32.20 -26.34 0.43
N SER A 310 33.26 -25.55 0.61
CA SER A 310 33.24 -24.10 0.38
C SER A 310 32.99 -23.75 -1.10
N GLU A 311 33.61 -24.47 -2.02
CA GLU A 311 33.38 -24.32 -3.46
C GLU A 311 31.93 -24.68 -3.84
N LEU A 312 31.40 -25.78 -3.30
CA LEU A 312 30.02 -26.21 -3.50
C LEU A 312 29.02 -25.16 -3.00
N ILE A 313 29.25 -24.60 -1.80
CA ILE A 313 28.39 -23.55 -1.24
C ILE A 313 28.40 -22.31 -2.14
N THR A 314 29.57 -21.94 -2.66
CA THR A 314 29.73 -20.81 -3.58
C THR A 314 28.93 -21.05 -4.86
N TRP A 315 29.11 -22.21 -5.49
CA TRP A 315 28.35 -22.61 -6.67
C TRP A 315 26.84 -22.62 -6.41
N ALA A 316 26.39 -23.23 -5.31
CA ALA A 316 24.96 -23.28 -4.98
C ALA A 316 24.36 -21.89 -4.75
N THR A 317 25.15 -20.98 -4.16
CA THR A 317 24.77 -19.58 -3.95
C THR A 317 24.61 -18.84 -5.28
N GLU A 318 25.53 -19.05 -6.24
CA GLU A 318 25.43 -18.49 -7.59
C GLU A 318 24.18 -18.99 -8.33
N GLN A 319 23.88 -20.29 -8.25
CA GLN A 319 22.68 -20.87 -8.86
C GLN A 319 21.40 -20.32 -8.23
N ALA A 320 21.34 -20.20 -6.90
CA ALA A 320 20.21 -19.59 -6.19
C ALA A 320 20.03 -18.11 -6.55
N MET A 321 21.14 -17.38 -6.75
CA MET A 321 21.12 -15.99 -7.17
C MET A 321 20.60 -15.84 -8.61
N SER A 322 21.07 -16.67 -9.55
CA SER A 322 20.58 -16.70 -10.93
C SER A 322 19.08 -17.01 -10.99
N PHE A 323 18.64 -18.02 -10.24
CA PHE A 323 17.22 -18.33 -10.04
C PHE A 323 16.42 -17.13 -9.54
N ALA A 324 16.90 -16.46 -8.48
CA ALA A 324 16.21 -15.31 -7.91
C ALA A 324 16.11 -14.15 -8.91
N LEU A 325 17.14 -13.90 -9.71
CA LEU A 325 17.10 -12.87 -10.75
C LEU A 325 16.08 -13.18 -11.85
N LEU A 326 15.95 -14.45 -12.25
CA LEU A 326 14.94 -14.87 -13.23
C LEU A 326 13.52 -14.73 -12.69
N VAL A 327 13.26 -15.20 -11.46
CA VAL A 327 11.96 -15.02 -10.80
C VAL A 327 11.65 -13.54 -10.63
N LYS A 328 12.64 -12.73 -10.23
CA LYS A 328 12.48 -11.27 -10.12
C LYS A 328 12.06 -10.65 -11.45
N ARG A 329 12.74 -11.00 -12.54
CA ARG A 329 12.48 -10.44 -13.88
C ARG A 329 11.15 -10.89 -14.47
N HIS A 330 10.82 -12.17 -14.38
CA HIS A 330 9.74 -12.77 -15.14
C HIS A 330 8.44 -13.00 -14.35
N ALA A 331 8.52 -13.02 -13.01
CA ALA A 331 7.35 -13.16 -12.14
C ALA A 331 7.11 -11.90 -11.31
N LEU A 332 8.10 -11.48 -10.49
CA LEU A 332 7.87 -10.44 -9.50
C LEU A 332 7.77 -9.03 -10.07
N ALA A 333 8.48 -8.68 -11.15
CA ALA A 333 8.46 -7.34 -11.72
C ALA A 333 7.05 -6.90 -12.15
N SER A 334 6.31 -7.77 -12.84
CA SER A 334 4.92 -7.51 -13.24
C SER A 334 3.98 -7.47 -12.03
N CYS A 335 4.14 -8.40 -11.08
CA CYS A 335 3.34 -8.40 -9.85
C CYS A 335 3.56 -7.11 -9.04
N ALA A 336 4.81 -6.66 -8.92
CA ALA A 336 5.18 -5.46 -8.18
C ALA A 336 4.64 -4.18 -8.83
N ALA A 337 4.74 -4.07 -10.14
CA ALA A 337 4.20 -2.93 -10.90
C ALA A 337 2.67 -2.85 -10.79
N ALA A 338 1.98 -4.00 -10.86
CA ALA A 338 0.53 -4.02 -10.74
C ALA A 338 0.05 -3.79 -9.31
N GLY A 339 0.83 -4.14 -8.27
CA GLY A 339 0.36 -4.28 -6.88
C GLY A 339 -0.25 -5.65 -6.58
N GLY A 340 0.18 -6.69 -7.29
CA GLY A 340 -0.22 -8.08 -7.11
C GLY A 340 0.52 -8.75 -5.95
N LEU A 341 0.20 -8.35 -4.72
CA LEU A 341 0.89 -8.83 -3.52
C LEU A 341 0.71 -10.33 -3.29
N ARG A 342 -0.50 -10.88 -3.50
CA ARG A 342 -0.77 -12.33 -3.43
C ARG A 342 0.16 -13.15 -4.32
N ALA A 343 0.24 -12.79 -5.60
CA ALA A 343 1.08 -13.51 -6.56
C ALA A 343 2.57 -13.43 -6.20
N ALA A 344 3.02 -12.27 -5.70
CA ALA A 344 4.38 -12.12 -5.19
C ALA A 344 4.64 -13.00 -3.95
N ALA A 345 3.67 -13.08 -3.03
CA ALA A 345 3.74 -13.93 -1.85
C ALA A 345 3.83 -15.41 -2.18
N GLU A 346 3.01 -15.89 -3.12
CA GLU A 346 3.06 -17.27 -3.60
C GLU A 346 4.44 -17.61 -4.19
N CYS A 347 4.99 -16.76 -5.06
CA CYS A 347 6.32 -16.96 -5.64
C CYS A 347 7.42 -17.09 -4.57
N ILE A 348 7.32 -16.30 -3.51
CA ILE A 348 8.28 -16.28 -2.41
C ILE A 348 8.12 -17.51 -1.53
N GLN A 349 6.89 -17.89 -1.19
CA GLN A 349 6.62 -19.11 -0.42
C GLN A 349 7.13 -20.35 -1.13
N ILE A 350 6.90 -20.46 -2.43
CA ILE A 350 7.44 -21.56 -3.26
C ILE A 350 8.97 -21.59 -3.17
N SER A 351 9.61 -20.45 -3.40
CA SER A 351 11.08 -20.34 -3.40
C SER A 351 11.68 -20.68 -2.03
N LEU A 352 11.08 -20.16 -0.96
CA LEU A 352 11.52 -20.44 0.42
C LEU A 352 11.23 -21.87 0.86
N GLY A 353 10.14 -22.48 0.41
CA GLY A 353 9.83 -23.88 0.69
C GLY A 353 10.89 -24.83 0.13
N HIS A 354 11.36 -24.57 -1.09
CA HIS A 354 12.47 -25.32 -1.68
C HIS A 354 13.81 -25.05 -0.96
N SER A 355 14.09 -23.80 -0.60
CA SER A 355 15.28 -23.43 0.18
C SER A 355 15.29 -24.12 1.57
N SER A 356 14.17 -24.11 2.28
CA SER A 356 14.02 -24.79 3.57
C SER A 356 14.21 -26.31 3.46
N SER A 357 13.81 -26.91 2.34
CA SER A 357 14.08 -28.33 2.08
C SER A 357 15.58 -28.63 1.98
N LEU A 358 16.38 -27.72 1.42
CA LEU A 358 17.85 -27.84 1.39
C LEU A 358 18.50 -27.53 2.74
N GLU A 359 17.90 -26.65 3.54
CA GLU A 359 18.38 -26.35 4.91
C GLU A 359 18.39 -27.61 5.78
N THR A 360 17.43 -28.52 5.60
CA THR A 360 17.44 -29.83 6.29
C THR A 360 18.66 -30.69 5.96
N ARG A 361 19.33 -30.41 4.83
CA ARG A 361 20.56 -31.07 4.38
C ARG A 361 21.82 -30.25 4.65
N GLY A 362 21.73 -29.17 5.43
CA GLY A 362 22.87 -28.34 5.84
C GLY A 362 23.20 -27.18 4.90
N LEU A 363 22.36 -26.88 3.89
CA LEU A 363 22.61 -25.78 2.94
C LEU A 363 21.49 -24.71 3.03
N SER A 364 21.81 -23.54 3.58
CA SER A 364 20.87 -22.41 3.67
C SER A 364 21.06 -21.39 2.55
N LEU A 365 20.01 -21.22 1.73
CA LEU A 365 19.98 -20.28 0.61
C LEU A 365 18.94 -19.17 0.80
N SER A 366 18.18 -19.21 1.90
CA SER A 366 17.02 -18.35 2.13
C SER A 366 17.42 -16.87 2.17
N SER A 367 18.58 -16.54 2.76
CA SER A 367 19.10 -15.17 2.84
C SER A 367 19.39 -14.57 1.45
N VAL A 368 19.93 -15.37 0.53
CA VAL A 368 20.26 -14.98 -0.85
C VAL A 368 18.98 -14.62 -1.61
N LEU A 369 17.95 -15.47 -1.50
CA LEU A 369 16.65 -15.25 -2.12
C LEU A 369 15.97 -13.98 -1.56
N MET A 370 15.95 -13.83 -0.23
CA MET A 370 15.30 -12.70 0.42
C MET A 370 15.95 -11.37 0.04
N LYS A 371 17.28 -11.33 -0.07
CA LYS A 371 18.01 -10.13 -0.51
C LYS A 371 17.55 -9.66 -1.90
N GLN A 372 17.21 -10.58 -2.80
CA GLN A 372 16.78 -10.25 -4.15
C GLN A 372 15.28 -9.92 -4.26
N PHE A 373 14.43 -10.62 -3.49
CA PHE A 373 12.97 -10.48 -3.58
C PHE A 373 12.42 -9.30 -2.79
N LYS A 374 13.02 -8.95 -1.63
CA LYS A 374 12.50 -7.91 -0.73
C LYS A 374 12.14 -6.58 -1.43
N PRO A 375 13.00 -5.99 -2.29
CA PRO A 375 12.67 -4.72 -2.96
C PRO A 375 11.42 -4.82 -3.86
N SER A 376 11.23 -5.94 -4.55
CA SER A 376 10.07 -6.15 -5.41
C SER A 376 8.78 -6.32 -4.61
N VAL A 377 8.85 -6.89 -3.41
CA VAL A 377 7.69 -7.01 -2.52
C VAL A 377 7.34 -5.68 -1.89
N GLU A 378 8.34 -4.90 -1.46
CA GLU A 378 8.13 -3.53 -0.95
C GLU A 378 7.46 -2.66 -2.02
N GLN A 379 7.89 -2.77 -3.27
CA GLN A 379 7.23 -2.13 -4.40
C GLN A 379 5.79 -2.64 -4.60
N ALA A 380 5.55 -3.95 -4.53
CA ALA A 380 4.20 -4.52 -4.64
C ALA A 380 3.26 -4.03 -3.53
N LEU A 381 3.78 -3.91 -2.31
CA LEU A 381 3.07 -3.39 -1.14
C LEU A 381 2.64 -1.94 -1.37
N GLU A 382 3.58 -1.08 -1.78
CA GLU A 382 3.31 0.34 -2.06
C GLU A 382 2.32 0.52 -3.21
N SER A 383 2.51 -0.21 -4.32
CA SER A 383 1.56 -0.20 -5.45
C SER A 383 0.17 -0.68 -5.03
N SER A 384 0.07 -1.68 -4.14
CA SER A 384 -1.20 -2.16 -3.61
C SER A 384 -1.89 -1.09 -2.75
N LEU A 385 -1.16 -0.41 -1.87
CA LEU A 385 -1.69 0.69 -1.05
C LEU A 385 -2.19 1.84 -1.93
N ARG A 386 -1.41 2.23 -2.94
CA ARG A 386 -1.81 3.24 -3.93
C ARG A 386 -3.09 2.84 -4.66
N ARG A 387 -3.22 1.57 -5.06
CA ARG A 387 -4.43 1.05 -5.69
C ARG A 387 -5.66 1.15 -4.78
N ILE A 388 -5.51 0.88 -3.47
CA ILE A 388 -6.60 1.07 -2.50
C ILE A 388 -7.03 2.53 -2.48
N GLU A 389 -6.06 3.44 -2.39
CA GLU A 389 -6.30 4.87 -2.34
C GLU A 389 -7.02 5.39 -3.61
N GLU A 390 -6.51 5.06 -4.79
CA GLU A 390 -7.08 5.46 -6.08
C GLU A 390 -8.48 4.88 -6.28
N SER A 391 -8.66 3.58 -5.98
CA SER A 391 -9.95 2.92 -6.13
C SER A 391 -11.01 3.46 -5.17
N THR A 392 -10.62 3.83 -3.95
CA THR A 392 -11.54 4.39 -2.96
C THR A 392 -11.91 5.82 -3.34
N ALA A 393 -10.95 6.62 -3.79
CA ALA A 393 -11.20 7.98 -4.26
C ALA A 393 -12.12 8.02 -5.48
N ALA A 394 -11.93 7.11 -6.44
CA ALA A 394 -12.80 7.01 -7.62
C ALA A 394 -14.26 6.70 -7.25
N LEU A 395 -14.49 5.83 -6.27
CA LEU A 395 -15.86 5.58 -5.78
C LEU A 395 -16.41 6.74 -4.98
N ALA A 396 -15.58 7.40 -4.16
CA ALA A 396 -16.00 8.56 -3.38
C ALA A 396 -16.42 9.75 -4.27
N ALA A 397 -15.86 9.87 -5.48
CA ALA A 397 -16.30 10.84 -6.49
C ALA A 397 -17.73 10.59 -7.01
N ALA A 398 -18.23 9.35 -6.91
CA ALA A 398 -19.55 8.94 -7.36
C ALA A 398 -20.48 8.51 -6.21
N ASP A 399 -20.03 8.63 -4.96
CA ASP A 399 -20.74 8.13 -3.78
C ASP A 399 -21.98 8.99 -3.50
N ASP A 400 -23.08 8.36 -3.14
CA ASP A 400 -24.31 9.04 -2.69
C ASP A 400 -24.34 9.25 -1.16
N TRP A 401 -23.32 8.72 -0.47
CA TRP A 401 -23.16 8.75 0.97
C TRP A 401 -24.27 8.02 1.74
N VAL A 402 -24.94 7.05 1.10
CA VAL A 402 -25.98 6.24 1.73
C VAL A 402 -25.36 5.02 2.40
N LEU A 403 -25.59 4.85 3.70
CA LEU A 403 -25.08 3.70 4.46
C LEU A 403 -25.92 2.45 4.16
N THR A 404 -25.32 1.50 3.44
CA THR A 404 -25.96 0.24 3.04
C THR A 404 -25.24 -0.96 3.63
N TYR A 405 -25.91 -2.11 3.70
CA TYR A 405 -25.24 -3.37 3.98
C TYR A 405 -24.35 -3.77 2.79
N PRO A 406 -23.31 -4.60 3.00
CA PRO A 406 -22.50 -5.09 1.89
C PRO A 406 -23.39 -5.77 0.84
N PRO A 407 -23.23 -5.46 -0.47
CA PRO A 407 -24.00 -6.13 -1.50
C PRO A 407 -23.74 -7.64 -1.43
N SER A 408 -24.81 -8.44 -1.36
CA SER A 408 -24.80 -9.89 -1.09
C SER A 408 -24.07 -10.75 -2.15
N GLY A 409 -23.31 -10.14 -3.06
CA GLY A 409 -22.56 -10.78 -4.14
C GLY A 409 -21.03 -10.76 -4.01
N ILE A 410 -20.45 -10.02 -3.07
CA ILE A 410 -18.98 -10.04 -2.87
C ILE A 410 -18.65 -11.23 -1.98
N ARG A 411 -18.43 -12.40 -2.60
CA ARG A 411 -17.87 -13.57 -1.93
C ARG A 411 -16.49 -13.23 -1.36
N THR A 412 -16.45 -12.78 -0.12
CA THR A 412 -15.25 -12.83 0.70
C THR A 412 -14.92 -14.31 0.88
N PHE A 413 -13.75 -14.75 0.46
CA PHE A 413 -13.30 -16.16 0.54
C PHE A 413 -13.07 -16.67 1.97
N ALA A 414 -13.58 -15.97 2.99
CA ALA A 414 -13.62 -16.43 4.37
C ALA A 414 -14.97 -17.07 4.66
N ARG A 415 -14.96 -18.38 4.98
CA ARG A 415 -16.09 -19.09 5.58
C ARG A 415 -16.57 -18.32 6.82
N SER A 416 -17.57 -17.47 6.66
CA SER A 416 -18.28 -16.83 7.76
C SER A 416 -19.41 -17.77 8.19
N SER A 417 -19.37 -18.20 9.44
CA SER A 417 -20.46 -18.94 10.08
C SER A 417 -21.74 -18.11 10.06
N ALA A 418 -22.89 -18.77 9.91
CA ALA A 418 -24.20 -18.11 9.80
C ALA A 418 -24.56 -17.15 10.96
N SER A 419 -23.85 -17.21 12.09
CA SER A 419 -24.05 -16.33 13.24
C SER A 419 -23.43 -14.93 13.09
N SER A 420 -22.58 -14.67 12.07
CA SER A 420 -21.91 -13.37 11.88
C SER A 420 -22.60 -12.43 10.89
N LEU A 421 -23.68 -12.89 10.23
CA LEU A 421 -24.48 -12.09 9.29
C LEU A 421 -25.31 -10.99 9.99
N LEU A 422 -25.60 -11.14 11.29
CA LEU A 422 -26.48 -10.24 12.04
C LEU A 422 -25.82 -8.92 12.51
N LEU A 423 -24.52 -8.73 12.24
CA LEU A 423 -23.74 -7.56 12.70
C LEU A 423 -22.88 -6.95 11.58
N GLN A 424 -23.27 -7.12 10.31
CA GLN A 424 -22.54 -6.43 9.24
C GLN A 424 -22.77 -4.93 9.34
N PRO A 425 -21.70 -4.14 9.43
CA PRO A 425 -21.83 -2.71 9.62
C PRO A 425 -22.24 -2.04 8.31
N LYS A 426 -23.12 -1.04 8.41
CA LYS A 426 -23.51 -0.23 7.25
C LYS A 426 -22.40 0.77 6.94
N LEU A 427 -22.03 0.87 5.67
CA LEU A 427 -21.04 1.81 5.13
C LEU A 427 -21.56 2.37 3.81
N SER A 428 -21.03 3.51 3.38
CA SER A 428 -21.23 3.97 2.00
C SER A 428 -20.46 3.10 0.99
N SER A 429 -20.69 3.34 -0.31
CA SER A 429 -20.04 2.57 -1.37
C SER A 429 -18.51 2.66 -1.31
N SER A 430 -17.96 3.86 -1.06
CA SER A 430 -16.53 4.06 -0.87
C SER A 430 -16.01 3.41 0.41
N GLY A 431 -16.77 3.48 1.51
CA GLY A 431 -16.41 2.85 2.79
C GLY A 431 -16.32 1.32 2.68
N HIS A 432 -17.28 0.68 2.01
CA HIS A 432 -17.25 -0.76 1.73
C HIS A 432 -16.05 -1.16 0.89
N ARG A 433 -15.76 -0.40 -0.17
CA ARG A 433 -14.59 -0.68 -1.03
C ARG A 433 -13.29 -0.57 -0.25
N PHE A 434 -13.12 0.49 0.53
CA PHE A 434 -11.93 0.68 1.36
C PHE A 434 -11.76 -0.50 2.32
N ASN A 435 -12.81 -0.86 3.07
CA ASN A 435 -12.76 -2.00 3.99
C ASN A 435 -12.43 -3.31 3.26
N SER A 436 -13.12 -3.62 2.16
CA SER A 436 -12.90 -4.85 1.39
C SER A 436 -11.44 -4.96 0.91
N MET A 437 -10.91 -3.91 0.29
CA MET A 437 -9.54 -3.97 -0.22
C MET A 437 -8.50 -4.01 0.91
N VAL A 438 -8.78 -3.43 2.08
CA VAL A 438 -7.90 -3.55 3.26
C VAL A 438 -7.93 -4.96 3.83
N GLN A 439 -9.09 -5.64 3.85
CA GLN A 439 -9.17 -7.05 4.24
C GLN A 439 -8.33 -7.93 3.31
N ASP A 440 -8.50 -7.76 1.99
CA ASP A 440 -7.73 -8.49 0.98
C ASP A 440 -6.21 -8.21 1.11
N PHE A 441 -5.85 -6.94 1.34
CA PHE A 441 -4.47 -6.53 1.55
C PHE A 441 -3.81 -7.24 2.73
N PHE A 442 -4.47 -7.29 3.90
CA PHE A 442 -3.90 -7.98 5.06
C PHE A 442 -3.86 -9.50 4.91
N GLU A 443 -4.80 -10.08 4.17
CA GLU A 443 -4.74 -11.51 3.79
C GLU A 443 -3.54 -11.80 2.90
N ASP A 444 -3.20 -10.89 1.98
CA ASP A 444 -2.05 -11.02 1.10
C ASP A 444 -0.70 -10.74 1.81
N VAL A 445 -0.67 -9.84 2.80
CA VAL A 445 0.54 -9.56 3.61
C VAL A 445 0.86 -10.70 4.60
N GLY A 446 -0.16 -11.39 5.14
CA GLY A 446 0.02 -12.45 6.15
C GLY A 446 1.09 -13.51 5.81
N PRO A 447 1.05 -14.11 4.61
CA PRO A 447 2.07 -15.02 4.08
C PRO A 447 3.53 -14.52 4.09
N LEU A 448 3.74 -13.20 4.13
CA LEU A 448 5.04 -12.54 3.95
C LEU A 448 5.74 -12.20 5.28
N HIS A 449 5.40 -12.90 6.37
CA HIS A 449 5.99 -12.66 7.69
C HIS A 449 7.53 -12.70 7.70
N SER A 450 8.15 -13.56 6.89
CA SER A 450 9.62 -13.68 6.79
C SER A 450 10.32 -12.39 6.36
N LEU A 451 9.61 -11.46 5.71
CA LEU A 451 10.15 -10.20 5.22
C LEU A 451 10.01 -9.02 6.20
N GLN A 452 9.39 -9.24 7.38
CA GLN A 452 9.18 -8.21 8.41
C GLN A 452 8.44 -6.95 7.90
N LEU A 453 7.55 -7.11 6.91
CA LEU A 453 6.83 -6.01 6.26
C LEU A 453 5.62 -5.49 7.07
N SER A 454 5.32 -6.09 8.23
CA SER A 454 4.16 -5.74 9.04
C SER A 454 4.18 -4.27 9.48
N GLY A 455 5.34 -3.72 9.83
CA GLY A 455 5.47 -2.30 10.18
C GLY A 455 5.13 -1.38 9.00
N SER A 456 5.76 -1.62 7.85
CA SER A 456 5.52 -0.86 6.61
C SER A 456 4.08 -0.96 6.13
N ALA A 457 3.44 -2.13 6.24
CA ALA A 457 2.04 -2.33 5.89
C ALA A 457 1.10 -1.53 6.80
N MET A 458 1.37 -1.52 8.11
CA MET A 458 0.57 -0.78 9.09
C MET A 458 0.72 0.74 8.95
N ASP A 459 1.94 1.22 8.70
CA ASP A 459 2.21 2.64 8.45
C ASP A 459 1.63 3.10 7.11
N GLY A 460 1.74 2.26 6.08
CA GLY A 460 1.09 2.48 4.79
C GLY A 460 -0.43 2.59 4.92
N LEU A 461 -1.06 1.72 5.71
CA LEU A 461 -2.50 1.78 5.97
C LEU A 461 -2.91 3.07 6.70
N LEU A 462 -2.12 3.54 7.67
CA LEU A 462 -2.36 4.84 8.33
C LEU A 462 -2.35 5.99 7.32
N LYS A 463 -1.41 5.98 6.37
CA LYS A 463 -1.32 7.03 5.33
C LYS A 463 -2.54 7.02 4.42
N ILE A 464 -2.95 5.86 3.91
CA ILE A 464 -4.12 5.79 3.01
C ILE A 464 -5.44 6.05 3.75
N PHE A 465 -5.55 5.68 5.03
CA PHE A 465 -6.72 6.05 5.83
C PHE A 465 -6.78 7.55 6.11
N ASN A 466 -5.63 8.20 6.39
CA ASN A 466 -5.58 9.66 6.49
C ASN A 466 -5.99 10.33 5.16
N SER A 467 -5.55 9.78 4.02
CA SER A 467 -5.99 10.25 2.69
C SER A 467 -7.50 10.09 2.50
N TYR A 468 -8.07 8.96 2.91
CA TYR A 468 -9.52 8.74 2.87
C TYR A 468 -10.28 9.71 3.78
N VAL A 469 -9.81 9.93 5.01
CA VAL A 469 -10.45 10.90 5.93
C VAL A 469 -10.37 12.33 5.37
N ASN A 470 -9.24 12.75 4.81
CA ASN A 470 -9.14 14.05 4.15
C ASN A 470 -10.09 14.16 2.94
N LEU A 471 -10.32 13.04 2.25
CA LEU A 471 -11.30 12.96 1.18
C LEU A 471 -12.73 13.13 1.71
N LEU A 472 -13.05 12.56 2.88
CA LEU A 472 -14.35 12.76 3.54
C LEU A 472 -14.51 14.21 4.04
N ILE A 473 -13.45 14.86 4.54
CA ILE A 473 -13.48 16.28 4.90
C ILE A 473 -13.86 17.13 3.68
N ARG A 474 -13.29 16.81 2.51
CA ARG A 474 -13.62 17.47 1.23
C ARG A 474 -15.03 17.25 0.72
N ALA A 475 -15.71 16.22 1.23
CA ALA A 475 -17.10 15.98 0.90
C ALA A 475 -18.04 16.88 1.71
N LEU A 476 -17.57 17.55 2.77
CA LEU A 476 -18.43 18.45 3.54
C LEU A 476 -18.70 19.76 2.77
N PRO A 477 -19.88 20.38 2.91
CA PRO A 477 -20.19 21.68 2.29
C PRO A 477 -19.20 22.78 2.72
N HIS A 478 -18.96 23.78 1.87
CA HIS A 478 -18.07 24.92 2.13
C HIS A 478 -16.60 24.59 2.45
N SER A 479 -16.17 23.32 2.34
CA SER A 479 -14.76 22.94 2.53
C SER A 479 -13.87 23.29 1.32
N LEU A 480 -14.45 23.77 0.22
CA LEU A 480 -13.76 24.05 -1.04
C LEU A 480 -13.28 25.51 -1.15
N ASP A 481 -13.70 26.39 -0.24
CA ASP A 481 -13.39 27.83 -0.28
C ASP A 481 -12.00 28.17 0.31
N ASP A 482 -11.35 27.21 0.99
CA ASP A 482 -9.95 27.33 1.41
C ASP A 482 -8.99 27.04 0.23
N GLU A 483 -8.86 28.00 -0.70
CA GLU A 483 -7.93 27.95 -1.85
C GLU A 483 -6.47 27.63 -1.43
N ALA A 484 -6.07 27.99 -0.21
CA ALA A 484 -4.72 27.77 0.32
C ALA A 484 -4.38 26.29 0.61
N ASN A 485 -5.39 25.41 0.75
CA ASN A 485 -5.19 23.97 1.01
C ASN A 485 -5.37 23.08 -0.24
N LEU A 486 -5.72 23.66 -1.39
CA LEU A 486 -5.95 22.90 -2.63
C LEU A 486 -4.64 22.39 -3.27
N GLU A 487 -3.54 23.15 -3.18
CA GLU A 487 -2.29 22.81 -3.88
C GLU A 487 -1.49 21.67 -3.22
N ALA A 488 -1.62 21.49 -1.90
CA ALA A 488 -0.83 20.49 -1.16
C ALA A 488 -1.39 19.06 -1.22
N LEU A 489 -2.63 18.89 -1.69
CA LEU A 489 -3.37 17.64 -1.52
C LEU A 489 -4.21 17.42 -2.79
N GLY A 490 -3.63 16.79 -3.83
CA GLY A 490 -4.10 16.85 -5.22
C GLY A 490 -5.60 16.81 -5.52
N ASN A 491 -5.97 17.36 -6.69
CA ASN A 491 -7.32 17.57 -7.23
C ASN A 491 -8.14 16.27 -7.44
N LYS A 492 -8.46 15.56 -6.36
CA LYS A 492 -9.39 14.43 -6.37
C LYS A 492 -10.80 14.98 -6.22
N ILE A 493 -11.61 14.81 -7.26
CA ILE A 493 -13.03 15.21 -7.29
C ILE A 493 -13.80 14.31 -6.31
N VAL A 494 -14.64 14.91 -5.46
CA VAL A 494 -15.46 14.22 -4.46
C VAL A 494 -16.89 14.76 -4.56
N ARG A 495 -17.89 13.90 -4.37
CA ARG A 495 -19.29 14.35 -4.31
C ARG A 495 -19.57 15.00 -2.95
N VAL A 496 -20.16 16.19 -2.97
CA VAL A 496 -20.53 16.92 -1.75
C VAL A 496 -21.68 16.20 -1.02
N ALA A 497 -21.61 16.16 0.30
CA ALA A 497 -22.65 15.69 1.20
C ALA A 497 -23.59 16.85 1.54
N GLU A 498 -24.63 16.99 0.72
CA GLU A 498 -25.56 18.13 0.76
C GLU A 498 -26.47 18.10 1.99
N THR A 499 -26.80 16.92 2.50
CA THR A 499 -27.74 16.75 3.63
C THR A 499 -27.01 16.39 4.92
N GLU A 500 -27.60 16.76 6.07
CA GLU A 500 -27.08 16.38 7.40
C GLU A 500 -26.96 14.85 7.56
N GLU A 501 -27.85 14.07 6.94
CA GLU A 501 -27.77 12.61 6.92
C GLU A 501 -26.53 12.11 6.18
N GLN A 502 -26.24 12.66 5.00
CA GLN A 502 -25.02 12.33 4.25
C GLN A 502 -23.76 12.75 5.01
N GLN A 503 -23.76 13.92 5.65
CA GLN A 503 -22.61 14.39 6.43
C GLN A 503 -22.37 13.52 7.67
N LEU A 504 -23.44 13.08 8.35
CA LEU A 504 -23.36 12.08 9.43
C LEU A 504 -22.88 10.73 8.91
N ALA A 505 -23.23 10.33 7.69
CA ALA A 505 -22.74 9.11 7.06
C ALA A 505 -21.22 9.15 6.78
N LEU A 506 -20.65 10.30 6.40
CA LEU A 506 -19.19 10.49 6.31
C LEU A 506 -18.51 10.18 7.65
N PHE A 507 -19.04 10.76 8.73
CA PHE A 507 -18.52 10.54 10.08
C PHE A 507 -18.71 9.08 10.54
N ALA A 508 -19.83 8.46 10.18
CA ALA A 508 -20.11 7.06 10.47
C ALA A 508 -19.09 6.13 9.80
N ASN A 509 -18.81 6.33 8.51
CA ASN A 509 -17.78 5.59 7.77
C ASN A 509 -16.43 5.66 8.49
N ALA A 510 -15.94 6.87 8.77
CA ALA A 510 -14.63 7.07 9.38
C ALA A 510 -14.52 6.45 10.78
N SER A 511 -15.53 6.68 11.63
CA SER A 511 -15.56 6.20 13.02
C SER A 511 -15.61 4.67 13.09
N LEU A 512 -16.43 4.04 12.25
CA LEU A 512 -16.58 2.60 12.17
C LEU A 512 -15.31 1.90 11.65
N LEU A 513 -14.71 2.46 10.60
CA LEU A 513 -13.44 1.96 10.07
C LEU A 513 -12.34 2.03 11.13
N ALA A 514 -12.19 3.17 11.79
CA ALA A 514 -11.14 3.41 12.78
C ALA A 514 -11.29 2.58 14.07
N GLU A 515 -12.52 2.46 14.59
CA GLU A 515 -12.76 1.84 15.90
C GLU A 515 -12.80 0.31 15.83
N GLU A 516 -13.39 -0.24 14.76
CA GLU A 516 -13.67 -1.67 14.66
C GLU A 516 -12.96 -2.33 13.48
N LEU A 517 -13.20 -1.88 12.24
CA LEU A 517 -12.89 -2.69 11.05
C LEU A 517 -11.40 -2.79 10.76
N LEU A 518 -10.68 -1.67 10.78
CA LEU A 518 -9.24 -1.65 10.52
C LEU A 518 -8.44 -2.32 11.64
N PRO A 519 -8.73 -2.07 12.95
CA PRO A 519 -8.11 -2.84 14.03
C PRO A 519 -8.34 -4.34 13.92
N ARG A 520 -9.55 -4.77 13.53
CA ARG A 520 -9.89 -6.18 13.36
C ARG A 520 -9.18 -6.82 12.17
N ALA A 521 -9.01 -6.07 11.07
CA ALA A 521 -8.20 -6.51 9.93
C ALA A 521 -6.72 -6.68 10.32
N ALA A 522 -6.15 -5.70 11.04
CA ALA A 522 -4.77 -5.73 11.50
C ALA A 522 -4.48 -6.87 12.49
N MET A 523 -5.46 -7.31 13.30
CA MET A 523 -5.32 -8.48 14.17
C MET A 523 -5.02 -9.77 13.40
N LYS A 524 -5.40 -9.88 12.11
CA LYS A 524 -5.06 -11.05 11.29
C LYS A 524 -3.55 -11.23 11.18
N LEU A 525 -2.79 -10.13 11.03
CA LEU A 525 -1.32 -10.17 10.96
C LEU A 525 -0.66 -10.62 12.27
N SER A 526 -1.28 -10.37 13.42
CA SER A 526 -0.71 -10.77 14.71
C SER A 526 -1.01 -12.24 15.06
N SER A 527 -2.09 -12.80 14.52
CA SER A 527 -2.47 -14.21 14.73
C SER A 527 -1.56 -15.22 14.01
N VAL A 528 -1.07 -14.86 12.81
CA VAL A 528 -0.13 -15.69 12.02
C VAL A 528 1.18 -15.93 12.77
N ASN A 529 1.54 -15.03 13.70
CA ASN A 529 2.75 -15.14 14.52
C ASN A 529 2.68 -16.23 15.61
N GLN A 530 1.56 -16.95 15.76
CA GLN A 530 1.37 -17.94 16.82
C GLN A 530 1.70 -19.39 16.42
N THR A 531 1.98 -19.65 15.14
CA THR A 531 2.23 -21.02 14.64
C THR A 531 3.66 -21.54 14.85
N SER A 532 4.60 -20.68 15.30
CA SER A 532 5.93 -21.13 15.73
C SER A 532 5.89 -21.56 17.20
N VAL A 533 5.82 -22.88 17.41
CA VAL A 533 6.02 -23.54 18.70
C VAL A 533 7.49 -23.37 19.06
N ASN A 534 7.84 -22.35 19.85
CA ASN A 534 8.88 -22.42 20.90
C ASN A 534 8.94 -21.11 21.71
N ASP A 535 9.36 -21.24 22.97
CA ASP A 535 9.59 -20.23 24.02
C ASP A 535 8.39 -19.55 24.69
N ILE A 536 8.07 -20.01 25.91
CA ILE A 536 6.97 -19.54 26.77
C ILE A 536 7.37 -18.30 27.59
N ARG A 537 8.67 -18.03 27.83
CA ARG A 537 9.14 -16.93 28.70
C ARG A 537 9.37 -15.58 27.98
N LYS A 538 9.79 -15.58 26.70
CA LYS A 538 9.91 -14.36 25.88
C LYS A 538 8.54 -13.81 25.42
N LYS A 539 7.51 -14.67 25.42
CA LYS A 539 6.13 -14.36 24.98
C LYS A 539 5.40 -13.33 25.84
N SER A 540 5.76 -13.14 27.12
CA SER A 540 5.03 -12.22 28.02
C SER A 540 5.37 -10.75 27.74
N VAL A 541 6.64 -10.43 27.54
CA VAL A 541 7.11 -9.04 27.31
C VAL A 541 6.75 -8.58 25.90
N ASP A 542 6.93 -9.44 24.89
CA ASP A 542 6.54 -9.15 23.50
C ASP A 542 5.02 -8.97 23.35
N ARG A 543 4.21 -9.71 24.12
CA ARG A 543 2.74 -9.56 24.10
C ARG A 543 2.31 -8.21 24.70
N GLN A 544 2.96 -7.74 25.77
CA GLN A 544 2.68 -6.44 26.37
C GLN A 544 3.03 -5.30 25.40
N SER A 545 4.20 -5.39 24.73
CA SER A 545 4.65 -4.40 23.73
C SER A 545 3.70 -4.33 22.53
N ARG A 546 3.29 -5.49 21.98
CA ARG A 546 2.35 -5.55 20.85
C ARG A 546 0.97 -4.97 21.17
N VAL A 547 0.47 -5.18 22.39
CA VAL A 547 -0.79 -4.56 22.82
C VAL A 547 -0.64 -3.04 22.94
N ALA A 548 0.52 -2.55 23.39
CA ALA A 548 0.80 -1.11 23.45
C ALA A 548 0.87 -0.49 22.04
N GLU A 549 1.57 -1.13 21.10
CA GLU A 549 1.64 -0.73 19.69
C GLU A 549 0.25 -0.71 19.03
N GLN A 550 -0.56 -1.74 19.26
CA GLN A 550 -1.92 -1.79 18.73
C GLN A 550 -2.80 -0.66 19.29
N ARG A 551 -2.67 -0.35 20.58
CA ARG A 551 -3.37 0.79 21.21
C ARG A 551 -2.88 2.12 20.65
N GLU A 552 -1.59 2.26 20.39
CA GLU A 552 -1.04 3.46 19.76
C GLU A 552 -1.55 3.62 18.32
N TRP A 553 -1.55 2.55 17.55
CA TRP A 553 -2.06 2.54 16.19
C TRP A 553 -3.54 2.91 16.14
N LYS A 554 -4.36 2.34 17.03
CA LYS A 554 -5.76 2.75 17.20
C LYS A 554 -5.92 4.22 17.57
N ARG A 555 -5.07 4.75 18.48
CA ARG A 555 -5.04 6.19 18.79
C ARG A 555 -4.69 7.04 17.58
N LYS A 556 -3.77 6.61 16.72
CA LYS A 556 -3.42 7.31 15.47
C LYS A 556 -4.61 7.36 14.51
N LEU A 557 -5.35 6.26 14.34
CA LEU A 557 -6.58 6.24 13.55
C LEU A 557 -7.62 7.22 14.10
N GLN A 558 -7.87 7.19 15.42
CA GLN A 558 -8.85 8.06 16.05
C GLN A 558 -8.51 9.55 15.88
N ARG A 559 -7.22 9.92 15.98
CA ARG A 559 -6.78 11.30 15.71
C ARG A 559 -7.11 11.78 14.30
N MET A 560 -7.15 10.87 13.31
CA MET A 560 -7.57 11.24 11.96
C MET A 560 -9.08 11.50 11.93
N VAL A 561 -9.87 10.61 12.54
CA VAL A 561 -11.33 10.80 12.67
C VAL A 561 -11.66 12.10 13.42
N ASP A 562 -10.86 12.47 14.42
CA ASP A 562 -11.03 13.72 15.15
C ASP A 562 -10.87 14.96 14.24
N LYS A 563 -10.02 14.92 13.21
CA LYS A 563 -9.94 16.01 12.21
C LYS A 563 -11.25 16.19 11.45
N LEU A 564 -11.88 15.09 11.05
CA LEU A 564 -13.19 15.13 10.38
C LEU A 564 -14.27 15.65 11.33
N LYS A 565 -14.26 15.19 12.58
CA LYS A 565 -15.15 15.66 13.64
C LYS A 565 -15.03 17.17 13.85
N ASP A 566 -13.81 17.69 13.96
CA ASP A 566 -13.54 19.11 14.17
C ASP A 566 -13.94 19.95 12.94
N SER A 567 -13.68 19.47 11.72
CA SER A 567 -14.13 20.13 10.48
C SER A 567 -15.65 20.21 10.38
N PHE A 568 -16.33 19.11 10.67
CA PHE A 568 -17.78 19.02 10.69
C PHE A 568 -18.40 19.98 11.71
N CYS A 569 -17.87 19.98 12.94
CA CYS A 569 -18.40 20.85 14.01
C CYS A 569 -18.13 22.32 13.70
N ARG A 570 -16.96 22.64 13.14
CA ARG A 570 -16.63 24.01 12.71
C ARG A 570 -17.59 24.51 11.66
N GLN A 571 -17.85 23.74 10.60
CA GLN A 571 -18.74 24.17 9.52
C GLN A 571 -20.16 24.41 10.03
N HIS A 572 -20.72 23.47 10.79
CA HIS A 572 -22.04 23.66 11.37
C HIS A 572 -22.12 24.78 12.41
N ALA A 573 -21.02 25.08 13.11
CA ALA A 573 -20.97 26.25 13.99
C ALA A 573 -20.94 27.55 13.17
N LEU A 574 -20.18 27.60 12.07
CA LEU A 574 -20.18 28.76 11.17
C LEU A 574 -21.56 29.00 10.57
N ASP A 575 -22.24 27.94 10.07
CA ASP A 575 -23.61 28.02 9.54
C ASP A 575 -24.63 28.51 10.58
N LEU A 576 -24.35 28.35 11.88
CA LEU A 576 -25.22 28.81 12.98
C LEU A 576 -24.90 30.24 13.41
N ILE A 577 -23.62 30.64 13.34
CA ILE A 577 -23.14 31.93 13.88
C ILE A 577 -23.23 33.03 12.83
N PHE A 578 -23.05 32.71 11.55
CA PHE A 578 -23.02 33.66 10.45
C PHE A 578 -24.23 33.47 9.53
N THR A 579 -24.76 34.58 9.03
CA THR A 579 -25.82 34.60 8.02
C THR A 579 -25.23 34.39 6.63
N GLU A 580 -26.09 34.17 5.62
CA GLU A 580 -25.67 34.11 4.21
C GLU A 580 -25.08 35.44 3.69
N ASP A 581 -25.31 36.56 4.41
CA ASP A 581 -24.84 37.92 4.07
C ASP A 581 -23.56 38.32 4.86
N ASP A 582 -22.86 37.36 5.49
CA ASP A 582 -21.68 37.56 6.37
C ASP A 582 -21.95 38.36 7.68
N ASP A 583 -23.22 38.62 8.02
CA ASP A 583 -23.60 39.20 9.32
C ASP A 583 -23.58 38.13 10.42
N THR A 584 -23.45 38.53 11.70
CA THR A 584 -23.41 37.60 12.84
C THR A 584 -24.77 37.49 13.54
N HIS A 585 -25.25 36.24 13.69
CA HIS A 585 -26.40 35.92 14.55
C HIS A 585 -26.09 36.07 16.05
N LEU A 586 -24.81 36.13 16.41
CA LEU A 586 -24.32 36.27 17.78
C LEU A 586 -23.38 37.48 17.87
N SER A 587 -23.96 38.64 18.17
CA SER A 587 -23.24 39.91 18.37
C SER A 587 -23.52 40.48 19.75
N ALA A 588 -22.63 41.33 20.27
CA ALA A 588 -22.84 42.00 21.56
C ALA A 588 -24.04 42.95 21.50
N GLU A 589 -24.27 43.57 20.34
CA GLU A 589 -25.42 44.45 20.09
C GLU A 589 -26.77 43.79 20.38
N MET A 590 -26.90 42.47 20.20
CA MET A 590 -28.11 41.72 20.54
C MET A 590 -28.50 41.88 22.00
N TYR A 591 -27.53 41.94 22.91
CA TYR A 591 -27.78 42.12 24.35
C TYR A 591 -27.81 43.59 24.75
N ILE A 592 -26.92 44.41 24.19
CA ILE A 592 -26.80 45.84 24.51
C ILE A 592 -28.04 46.63 24.08
N ASN A 593 -28.72 46.22 23.00
CA ASN A 593 -29.88 46.95 22.49
C ASN A 593 -31.20 46.62 23.19
N MET A 594 -31.25 45.60 24.05
CA MET A 594 -32.48 45.19 24.77
C MET A 594 -33.05 46.28 25.66
N ASP A 595 -32.19 47.11 26.26
CA ASP A 595 -32.61 48.20 27.15
C ASP A 595 -33.02 49.49 26.40
N ASN A 596 -32.92 49.50 25.06
CA ASN A 596 -33.27 50.66 24.23
C ASN A 596 -34.70 50.59 23.65
N THR A 597 -35.39 49.46 23.81
CA THR A 597 -36.76 49.26 23.30
C THR A 597 -37.81 49.72 24.32
N VAL A 598 -38.86 50.41 23.85
CA VAL A 598 -39.92 50.97 24.71
C VAL A 598 -40.95 49.92 25.15
N GLU A 599 -41.02 48.79 24.45
CA GLU A 599 -41.92 47.67 24.74
C GLU A 599 -41.22 46.60 25.60
N GLU A 600 -41.97 45.95 26.49
CA GLU A 600 -41.44 44.80 27.25
C GLU A 600 -41.09 43.66 26.29
N PRO A 601 -39.86 43.11 26.35
CA PRO A 601 -39.45 42.03 25.47
C PRO A 601 -40.23 40.75 25.77
N GLU A 602 -40.58 40.00 24.71
CA GLU A 602 -41.03 38.62 24.88
C GLU A 602 -39.84 37.76 25.31
N TRP A 603 -39.91 37.22 26.53
CA TRP A 603 -38.83 36.40 27.08
C TRP A 603 -38.75 35.05 26.39
N VAL A 604 -37.76 34.90 25.52
CA VAL A 604 -37.36 33.65 24.88
C VAL A 604 -35.84 33.63 24.74
N PRO A 605 -35.18 32.45 24.79
CA PRO A 605 -33.77 32.34 24.44
C PRO A 605 -33.50 32.91 23.04
N SER A 606 -32.31 33.45 22.81
CA SER A 606 -31.93 34.04 21.52
C SER A 606 -31.98 32.98 20.40
N LEU A 607 -32.31 33.45 19.19
CA LEU A 607 -32.54 32.60 18.01
C LEU A 607 -31.42 31.59 17.76
N ILE A 608 -30.16 32.01 17.85
CA ILE A 608 -29.00 31.12 17.65
C ILE A 608 -29.00 29.91 18.58
N PHE A 609 -29.38 30.07 19.85
CA PHE A 609 -29.42 28.97 20.80
C PHE A 609 -30.66 28.09 20.61
N GLN A 610 -31.78 28.67 20.19
CA GLN A 610 -32.96 27.91 19.75
C GLN A 610 -32.65 27.04 18.52
N GLU A 611 -31.95 27.60 17.54
CA GLU A 611 -31.51 26.90 16.33
C GLU A 611 -30.48 25.81 16.64
N LEU A 612 -29.53 26.08 17.53
CA LEU A 612 -28.60 25.07 18.03
C LEU A 612 -29.34 23.90 18.67
N TYR A 613 -30.32 24.17 19.55
CA TYR A 613 -31.17 23.13 20.15
C TYR A 613 -31.92 22.32 19.09
N ALA A 614 -32.58 22.99 18.14
CA ALA A 614 -33.33 22.34 17.07
C ALA A 614 -32.42 21.46 16.19
N LYS A 615 -31.24 21.97 15.82
CA LYS A 615 -30.25 21.27 15.01
C LYS A 615 -29.70 20.03 15.72
N LEU A 616 -29.30 20.16 16.98
CA LEU A 616 -28.80 19.04 17.79
C LEU A 616 -29.82 17.90 17.87
N ASN A 617 -31.10 18.20 18.09
CA ASN A 617 -32.14 17.17 18.16
C ASN A 617 -32.47 16.55 16.80
N ARG A 618 -32.49 17.35 15.73
CA ARG A 618 -32.65 16.87 14.36
C ARG A 618 -31.55 15.88 13.99
N MET A 619 -30.29 16.26 14.23
CA MET A 619 -29.13 15.41 13.96
C MET A 619 -29.09 14.19 14.87
N ALA A 620 -29.49 14.31 16.15
CA ALA A 620 -29.61 13.17 17.05
C ALA A 620 -30.65 12.15 16.57
N SER A 621 -31.78 12.63 16.01
CA SER A 621 -32.81 11.76 15.42
C SER A 621 -32.27 10.99 14.22
N ILE A 622 -31.59 11.68 13.29
CA ILE A 622 -30.97 11.04 12.12
C ILE A 622 -29.90 10.03 12.55
N ALA A 623 -29.08 10.42 13.53
CA ALA A 623 -27.99 9.60 14.03
C ALA A 623 -28.46 8.31 14.74
N ALA A 624 -29.66 8.28 15.30
CA ALA A 624 -30.21 7.08 15.93
C ALA A 624 -30.30 5.90 14.93
N ASP A 625 -30.61 6.19 13.66
CA ASP A 625 -30.72 5.17 12.61
C ASP A 625 -29.36 4.81 11.98
N LEU A 626 -28.43 5.76 11.93
CA LEU A 626 -27.10 5.56 11.35
C LEU A 626 -26.12 4.84 12.31
N PHE A 627 -26.27 5.07 13.62
CA PHE A 627 -25.35 4.58 14.66
C PHE A 627 -25.94 3.50 15.57
N VAL A 628 -26.80 2.62 15.05
CA VAL A 628 -27.41 1.52 15.82
C VAL A 628 -26.32 0.68 16.53
N GLY A 629 -26.37 0.63 17.86
CA GLY A 629 -25.39 -0.07 18.71
C GLY A 629 -24.07 0.69 18.93
N ARG A 630 -23.99 1.95 18.50
CA ARG A 630 -22.79 2.82 18.56
C ARG A 630 -23.14 4.27 18.84
N GLU A 631 -24.20 4.50 19.59
CA GLU A 631 -24.83 5.80 19.83
C GLU A 631 -23.83 6.82 20.42
N ARG A 632 -22.81 6.32 21.14
CA ARG A 632 -21.70 7.13 21.68
C ARG A 632 -21.01 8.00 20.64
N PHE A 633 -20.89 7.55 19.38
CA PHE A 633 -20.23 8.35 18.33
C PHE A 633 -21.03 9.60 18.02
N ALA A 634 -22.35 9.47 17.88
CA ALA A 634 -23.26 10.60 17.71
C ALA A 634 -23.22 11.53 18.93
N THR A 635 -23.27 10.98 20.15
CA THR A 635 -23.20 11.79 21.37
C THR A 635 -21.90 12.61 21.45
N PHE A 636 -20.74 12.01 21.16
CA PHE A 636 -19.47 12.75 21.18
C PHE A 636 -19.38 13.81 20.08
N LEU A 637 -19.95 13.56 18.91
CA LEU A 637 -20.02 14.53 17.82
C LEU A 637 -20.89 15.74 18.21
N LEU A 638 -22.09 15.49 18.73
CA LEU A 638 -23.04 16.56 19.10
C LEU A 638 -22.58 17.34 20.34
N MET A 639 -21.91 16.68 21.29
CA MET A 639 -21.21 17.39 22.37
C MET A 639 -20.10 18.29 21.85
N ARG A 640 -19.33 17.83 20.84
CA ARG A 640 -18.27 18.63 20.23
C ARG A 640 -18.82 19.83 19.45
N LEU A 641 -19.97 19.68 18.78
CA LEU A 641 -20.66 20.79 18.12
C LEU A 641 -21.08 21.87 19.13
N THR A 642 -21.72 21.46 20.23
CA THR A 642 -22.09 22.39 21.31
C THR A 642 -20.87 23.08 21.91
N GLU A 643 -19.78 22.33 22.14
CA GLU A 643 -18.50 22.87 22.58
C GLU A 643 -17.93 23.91 21.61
N THR A 644 -18.00 23.65 20.30
CA THR A 644 -17.46 24.57 19.28
C THR A 644 -18.22 25.90 19.28
N VAL A 645 -19.55 25.88 19.38
CA VAL A 645 -20.36 27.11 19.45
C VAL A 645 -20.08 27.89 20.74
N ILE A 646 -20.04 27.22 21.89
CA ILE A 646 -19.82 27.88 23.18
C ILE A 646 -18.39 28.44 23.30
N LEU A 647 -17.38 27.72 22.81
CA LEU A 647 -16.01 28.23 22.81
C LEU A 647 -15.85 29.42 21.87
N TRP A 648 -16.57 29.48 20.74
CA TRP A 648 -16.56 30.65 19.88
C TRP A 648 -17.02 31.90 20.64
N LEU A 649 -18.14 31.84 21.35
CA LEU A 649 -18.59 32.94 22.23
C LEU A 649 -17.60 33.26 23.35
N SER A 650 -17.01 32.24 23.96
CA SER A 650 -16.05 32.43 25.05
C SER A 650 -14.77 33.14 24.61
N GLU A 651 -14.34 32.89 23.37
CA GLU A 651 -13.04 33.30 22.82
C GLU A 651 -13.14 34.50 21.87
N ASP A 652 -14.36 34.96 21.51
CA ASP A 652 -14.55 36.12 20.65
C ASP A 652 -14.19 37.43 21.35
N GLN A 653 -12.99 37.93 21.04
CA GLN A 653 -12.48 39.17 21.59
C GLN A 653 -13.33 40.38 21.19
N SER A 654 -13.84 40.44 19.97
CA SER A 654 -14.61 41.59 19.48
C SER A 654 -15.94 41.73 20.23
N PHE A 655 -16.63 40.61 20.42
CA PHE A 655 -17.85 40.53 21.22
C PHE A 655 -17.63 41.04 22.65
N TRP A 656 -16.57 40.59 23.32
CA TRP A 656 -16.33 40.98 24.71
C TRP A 656 -15.80 42.40 24.87
N GLU A 657 -14.99 42.92 23.93
CA GLU A 657 -14.58 44.32 23.93
C GLU A 657 -15.79 45.27 23.84
N GLU A 658 -16.80 44.93 23.02
CA GLU A 658 -18.03 45.71 22.94
C GLU A 658 -18.86 45.67 24.23
N ILE A 659 -18.91 44.53 24.93
CA ILE A 659 -19.65 44.41 26.21
C ILE A 659 -18.92 45.10 27.37
N GLU A 660 -17.60 44.97 27.44
CA GLU A 660 -16.79 45.40 28.59
C GLU A 660 -16.34 46.86 28.49
N GLU A 661 -15.99 47.32 27.28
CA GLU A 661 -15.37 48.62 27.03
C GLU A 661 -16.14 49.47 26.00
N GLY A 662 -17.25 48.94 25.46
CA GLY A 662 -18.03 49.60 24.42
C GLY A 662 -18.72 50.90 24.87
N PRO A 663 -19.17 51.72 23.90
CA PRO A 663 -19.79 53.02 24.18
C PRO A 663 -21.13 52.92 24.90
N ARG A 664 -21.79 51.75 24.83
CA ARG A 664 -23.02 51.43 25.56
C ARG A 664 -22.74 50.20 26.41
N ALA A 665 -22.98 50.32 27.71
CA ALA A 665 -22.82 49.21 28.63
C ALA A 665 -24.00 48.24 28.56
N LEU A 666 -23.77 47.00 28.98
CA LEU A 666 -24.82 46.00 29.17
C LEU A 666 -25.84 46.50 30.22
N GLY A 667 -27.11 46.55 29.87
CA GLY A 667 -28.19 46.95 30.77
C GLY A 667 -28.92 45.77 31.44
N PRO A 668 -29.88 46.05 32.34
CA PRO A 668 -30.60 45.02 33.09
C PRO A 668 -31.30 43.98 32.23
N LEU A 669 -32.00 44.40 31.17
CA LEU A 669 -32.71 43.49 30.27
C LEU A 669 -31.72 42.67 29.43
N GLY A 670 -30.63 43.29 28.98
CA GLY A 670 -29.55 42.60 28.30
C GLY A 670 -28.89 41.52 29.15
N LEU A 671 -28.63 41.80 30.44
CA LEU A 671 -28.06 40.80 31.37
C LEU A 671 -29.03 39.65 31.63
N GLN A 672 -30.34 39.93 31.81
CA GLN A 672 -31.35 38.89 31.96
C GLN A 672 -31.42 37.96 30.74
N GLN A 673 -31.39 38.53 29.52
CA GLN A 673 -31.37 37.75 28.28
C GLN A 673 -30.11 36.89 28.14
N PHE A 674 -28.95 37.46 28.45
CA PHE A 674 -27.68 36.73 28.41
C PHE A 674 -27.67 35.55 29.39
N TYR A 675 -28.18 35.77 30.60
CA TYR A 675 -28.30 34.71 31.61
C TYR A 675 -29.29 33.63 31.16
N LEU A 676 -30.44 34.02 30.60
CA LEU A 676 -31.44 33.11 30.03
C LEU A 676 -30.82 32.21 28.95
N ASP A 677 -30.03 32.77 28.04
CA ASP A 677 -29.38 32.04 26.96
C ASP A 677 -28.39 30.99 27.47
N MET A 678 -27.53 31.36 28.42
CA MET A 678 -26.57 30.42 29.00
C MET A 678 -27.26 29.32 29.82
N GLN A 679 -28.32 29.67 30.57
CA GLN A 679 -29.13 28.68 31.28
C GLN A 679 -29.86 27.75 30.33
N PHE A 680 -30.37 28.26 29.20
CA PHE A 680 -31.00 27.45 28.17
C PHE A 680 -30.04 26.39 27.63
N VAL A 681 -28.79 26.75 27.32
CA VAL A 681 -27.75 25.79 26.90
C VAL A 681 -27.44 24.75 27.97
N ILE A 682 -27.34 25.15 29.24
CA ILE A 682 -27.14 24.20 30.34
C ILE A 682 -28.31 23.21 30.43
N LEU A 683 -29.55 23.70 30.31
CA LEU A 683 -30.77 22.91 30.44
C LEU A 683 -30.91 21.88 29.33
N PHE A 684 -30.86 22.29 28.06
CA PHE A 684 -31.01 21.34 26.96
C PHE A 684 -29.78 20.44 26.80
N GLY A 685 -28.61 20.90 27.21
CA GLY A 685 -27.37 20.15 27.09
C GLY A 685 -27.20 19.03 28.12
N ARG A 686 -27.92 19.11 29.24
CA ARG A 686 -27.76 18.22 30.40
C ARG A 686 -27.91 16.75 30.02
N GLY A 687 -26.82 15.98 30.21
CA GLY A 687 -26.82 14.52 30.03
C GLY A 687 -26.79 14.03 28.58
N ARG A 688 -26.77 14.92 27.57
CA ARG A 688 -26.73 14.55 26.15
C ARG A 688 -25.75 15.36 25.30
N PHE A 689 -25.77 16.68 25.38
CA PHE A 689 -25.02 17.56 24.47
C PHE A 689 -23.97 18.44 25.17
N LEU A 690 -23.88 18.37 26.50
CA LEU A 690 -22.94 19.18 27.29
C LEU A 690 -21.86 18.32 27.96
N SER A 691 -20.59 18.69 27.74
CA SER A 691 -19.46 18.12 28.47
C SER A 691 -19.24 18.86 29.80
N ARG A 692 -18.55 18.23 30.76
CA ARG A 692 -18.19 18.88 32.04
C ARG A 692 -17.32 20.12 31.84
N HIS A 693 -16.45 20.10 30.83
CA HIS A 693 -15.59 21.23 30.51
C HIS A 693 -16.42 22.40 29.98
N VAL A 694 -17.28 22.15 29.00
CA VAL A 694 -18.15 23.19 28.42
C VAL A 694 -19.07 23.77 29.48
N HIS A 695 -19.62 22.95 30.38
CA HIS A 695 -20.41 23.46 31.50
C HIS A 695 -19.64 24.48 32.35
N GLN A 696 -18.35 24.22 32.65
CA GLN A 696 -17.51 25.18 33.37
C GLN A 696 -17.21 26.44 32.55
N VAL A 697 -17.05 26.30 31.22
CA VAL A 697 -16.88 27.45 30.33
C VAL A 697 -18.13 28.34 30.34
N ILE A 698 -19.33 27.75 30.27
CA ILE A 698 -20.60 28.50 30.36
C ILE A 698 -20.67 29.27 31.68
N LEU A 699 -20.34 28.65 32.82
CA LEU A 699 -20.33 29.35 34.11
C LEU A 699 -19.36 30.55 34.11
N LYS A 700 -18.17 30.40 33.50
CA LYS A 700 -17.23 31.52 33.36
C LYS A 700 -17.76 32.63 32.44
N ILE A 701 -18.46 32.27 31.37
CA ILE A 701 -19.12 33.24 30.47
C ILE A 701 -20.17 34.04 31.26
N ILE A 702 -20.99 33.37 32.08
CA ILE A 702 -21.96 34.03 32.96
C ILE A 702 -21.25 34.96 33.96
N ASP A 703 -20.22 34.48 34.65
CA ASP A 703 -19.44 35.28 35.60
C ASP A 703 -18.83 36.53 34.95
N ARG A 704 -18.33 36.40 33.71
CA ARG A 704 -17.77 37.51 32.94
C ARG A 704 -18.83 38.55 32.59
N ALA A 705 -20.01 38.13 32.14
CA ALA A 705 -21.12 39.03 31.85
C ALA A 705 -21.63 39.75 33.11
N MET A 706 -21.72 39.05 34.25
CA MET A 706 -22.10 39.65 35.53
C MET A 706 -21.06 40.68 35.99
N ALA A 707 -19.77 40.41 35.81
CA ALA A 707 -18.69 41.35 36.13
C ALA A 707 -18.75 42.60 35.25
N ALA A 708 -18.97 42.45 33.94
CA ALA A 708 -19.13 43.57 33.00
C ALA A 708 -20.34 44.44 33.38
N PHE A 709 -21.48 43.84 33.72
CA PHE A 709 -22.64 44.57 34.22
C PHE A 709 -22.34 45.29 35.54
N SER A 710 -21.69 44.62 36.50
CA SER A 710 -21.37 45.21 37.80
C SER A 710 -20.42 46.41 37.70
N ALA A 711 -19.59 46.48 36.66
CA ALA A 711 -18.71 47.62 36.40
C ALA A 711 -19.49 48.93 36.13
N THR A 712 -20.77 48.85 35.77
CA THR A 712 -21.67 50.01 35.62
C THR A 712 -22.13 50.61 36.96
N GLY A 713 -21.82 49.95 38.08
CA GLY A 713 -22.24 50.36 39.43
C GLY A 713 -23.58 49.79 39.90
N MET A 714 -24.21 48.93 39.10
CA MET A 714 -25.44 48.20 39.46
C MET A 714 -25.15 46.80 40.01
N ASN A 715 -26.02 46.27 40.87
CA ASN A 715 -25.88 44.91 41.41
C ASN A 715 -26.56 43.89 40.48
N PRO A 716 -25.84 42.91 39.89
CA PRO A 716 -26.42 41.84 39.06
C PRO A 716 -27.57 41.09 39.75
N ASP A 717 -27.42 40.76 41.03
CA ASP A 717 -28.43 39.96 41.78
C ASP A 717 -29.73 40.74 42.01
N SER A 718 -29.70 42.07 41.87
CA SER A 718 -30.89 42.91 42.02
C SER A 718 -31.79 42.90 40.79
N VAL A 719 -31.24 42.52 39.63
CA VAL A 719 -31.96 42.52 38.36
C VAL A 719 -32.29 41.11 37.89
N LEU A 720 -31.57 40.07 38.32
CA LEU A 720 -31.86 38.70 37.90
C LEU A 720 -33.11 38.11 38.60
N PRO A 721 -34.06 37.53 37.84
CA PRO A 721 -35.13 36.68 38.39
C PRO A 721 -34.58 35.44 39.11
N SER A 722 -35.47 34.71 39.80
CA SER A 722 -35.12 33.41 40.39
C SER A 722 -34.78 32.36 39.32
N ASP A 723 -33.88 31.43 39.61
CA ASP A 723 -33.52 30.32 38.71
C ASP A 723 -34.73 29.56 38.14
N ASP A 724 -35.78 29.34 38.95
CA ASP A 724 -37.02 28.66 38.53
C ASP A 724 -37.70 29.37 37.35
N TRP A 725 -37.61 30.70 37.30
CA TRP A 725 -38.17 31.50 36.21
C TRP A 725 -37.46 31.22 34.89
N PHE A 726 -36.12 31.19 34.89
CA PHE A 726 -35.32 30.87 33.70
C PHE A 726 -35.59 29.44 33.22
N VAL A 727 -35.73 28.49 34.16
CA VAL A 727 -36.08 27.10 33.86
C VAL A 727 -37.46 27.01 33.20
N ASP A 728 -38.43 27.77 33.69
CA ASP A 728 -39.78 27.79 33.13
C ASP A 728 -39.82 28.35 31.71
N VAL A 729 -39.17 29.49 31.48
CA VAL A 729 -39.06 30.11 30.15
C VAL A 729 -38.36 29.16 29.17
N ALA A 730 -37.22 28.60 29.57
CA ALA A 730 -36.47 27.62 28.76
C ALA A 730 -37.31 26.38 28.39
N ASN A 731 -38.03 25.81 29.35
CA ASN A 731 -38.88 24.63 29.13
C ASN A 731 -40.08 24.95 28.23
N ASP A 732 -40.66 26.14 28.34
CA ASP A 732 -41.71 26.59 27.43
C ASP A 732 -41.19 26.71 26.00
N THR A 733 -40.01 27.30 25.80
CA THR A 733 -39.35 27.36 24.48
C THR A 733 -39.04 25.96 23.93
N ILE A 734 -38.51 25.04 24.74
CA ILE A 734 -38.29 23.64 24.35
C ILE A 734 -39.59 22.99 23.88
N SER A 735 -40.68 23.20 24.63
CA SER A 735 -42.01 22.65 24.32
C SER A 735 -42.55 23.20 22.99
N ARG A 736 -42.36 24.51 22.75
CA ARG A 736 -42.71 25.19 21.49
C ARG A 736 -41.92 24.61 20.30
N ILE A 737 -40.59 24.51 20.42
CA ILE A 737 -39.72 24.00 19.33
C ILE A 737 -39.99 22.51 19.06
N SER A 738 -40.27 21.73 20.11
CA SER A 738 -40.50 20.27 19.99
C SER A 738 -41.92 19.91 19.54
N GLY A 739 -42.85 20.86 19.49
CA GLY A 739 -44.25 20.61 19.10
C GLY A 739 -45.09 19.85 20.14
N ASN A 740 -44.60 19.72 21.39
CA ASN A 740 -45.31 19.06 22.49
C ASN A 740 -45.82 20.12 23.49
N PRO A 741 -47.12 20.50 23.49
CA PRO A 741 -47.64 21.43 24.48
C PRO A 741 -47.58 20.82 25.88
N ARG A 742 -47.23 21.63 26.89
CA ARG A 742 -47.23 21.25 28.31
C ARG A 742 -48.58 20.60 28.69
N THR A 743 -48.60 19.29 28.95
CA THR A 743 -49.68 18.67 29.71
C THR A 743 -49.52 19.08 31.16
N ALA A 744 -50.45 19.90 31.66
CA ALA A 744 -50.53 20.20 33.08
C ALA A 744 -50.70 18.89 33.88
N ASN A 745 -49.95 18.78 34.97
CA ASN A 745 -49.81 17.70 35.94
C ASN A 745 -48.81 16.60 35.63
N GLY A 746 -47.87 16.48 36.58
CA GLY A 746 -46.73 15.58 36.52
C GLY A 746 -47.14 14.12 36.48
N ASP A 747 -46.63 13.44 35.46
CA ASP A 747 -46.18 12.06 35.58
C ASP A 747 -44.96 11.88 34.67
N ARG A 748 -43.99 11.13 35.19
CA ARG A 748 -42.65 10.92 34.65
C ARG A 748 -42.68 10.45 33.18
N GLU A 749 -41.82 11.05 32.36
CA GLU A 749 -41.50 10.56 31.01
C GLU A 749 -40.98 9.11 31.07
N VAL A 750 -41.73 8.22 30.42
CA VAL A 750 -41.33 6.88 30.04
C VAL A 750 -40.54 7.01 28.74
N ASN A 751 -39.23 7.20 28.79
CA ASN A 751 -38.25 6.85 27.74
C ASN A 751 -36.80 7.25 28.12
N SER A 752 -36.35 6.82 29.30
CA SER A 752 -34.93 6.88 29.68
C SER A 752 -34.27 5.51 29.48
N PRO A 753 -33.13 5.38 28.76
CA PRO A 753 -32.47 4.10 28.51
C PRO A 753 -31.62 3.61 29.68
N THR A 754 -32.02 3.87 30.93
CA THR A 754 -31.30 3.47 32.16
C THR A 754 -32.12 2.55 33.07
N ALA A 755 -33.10 1.83 32.54
CA ALA A 755 -33.82 0.80 33.28
C ALA A 755 -33.36 -0.61 32.88
N SER A 756 -32.15 -1.01 33.32
CA SER A 756 -31.89 -2.41 33.65
C SER A 756 -30.55 -2.61 34.36
N VAL A 757 -30.65 -3.44 35.41
CA VAL A 757 -29.59 -4.09 36.20
C VAL A 757 -28.99 -3.27 37.34
N SER A 758 -29.57 -3.43 38.54
CA SER A 758 -28.80 -3.92 39.70
C SER A 758 -29.67 -4.33 40.90
N ALA A 759 -29.28 -5.48 41.46
CA ALA A 759 -29.44 -5.93 42.85
C ALA A 759 -30.80 -6.45 43.34
N GLN A 760 -30.99 -7.76 43.20
CA GLN A 760 -31.53 -8.58 44.29
C GLN A 760 -30.48 -9.62 44.69
N SER A 761 -29.84 -9.39 45.84
CA SER A 761 -29.03 -10.37 46.55
C SER A 761 -29.41 -10.30 48.02
N ILE A 762 -30.21 -11.26 48.54
CA ILE A 762 -30.14 -11.66 49.95
C ILE A 762 -30.42 -13.18 50.10
N SER A 763 -29.44 -13.82 50.73
CA SER A 763 -29.45 -15.00 51.60
C SER A 763 -29.69 -16.43 51.07
N SER A 764 -28.61 -17.19 51.21
CA SER A 764 -28.49 -18.61 51.54
C SER A 764 -29.53 -19.17 52.52
N VAL A 765 -30.12 -20.33 52.20
CA VAL A 765 -30.41 -21.41 53.16
C VAL A 765 -30.12 -22.76 52.49
N ARG A 766 -29.65 -23.67 53.36
CA ARG A 766 -29.07 -25.00 53.18
C ARG A 766 -29.89 -26.03 52.39
N SER A 767 -29.13 -27.00 51.90
CA SER A 767 -29.45 -28.37 51.49
C SER A 767 -30.55 -29.10 52.28
N HIS A 768 -31.39 -29.84 51.56
CA HIS A 768 -31.71 -31.28 51.64
C HIS A 768 -32.71 -31.53 50.50
N GLY A 769 -32.56 -32.49 49.59
CA GLY A 769 -32.64 -33.94 49.80
C GLY A 769 -33.93 -34.46 49.12
N SER A 770 -33.77 -35.41 48.19
CA SER A 770 -34.76 -36.22 47.45
C SER A 770 -36.25 -36.08 47.77
N SER A 771 -37.07 -35.96 46.71
CA SER A 771 -37.72 -37.09 45.99
C SER A 771 -38.51 -36.56 44.79
#